data_AF-A0A7J4GP37-F1
#
_entry.id   AF-A0A7J4GP37-F1
#
_cell.length_a   1.000
_cell.length_b   1.000
_cell.length_c   1.000
_cell.angle_alpha   90.00
_cell.angle_beta   90.00
_cell.angle_gamma   90.00
#
_symmetry.space_group_name_H-M   'P 1'
#
loop_
_entity.id
_entity.type
_entity.pdbx_description
1 polymer ?
#
loop_
_entity_poly.entity_id
_entity_poly.type
_entity_poly.pdbx_seq_one_letter_code
_entity_poly.pdbx_strand_id
1 'polypeptide(L)'
;MLSHPLVIFSQSIMGLALLLVLGLPIGLALLRCLEPEQKFSSTILLAPMAGLLCLMLLIASSVLIFGGFTISACFFLILIAEIISIRFLLKVPFEVEIDDSFLKQKMTRISIALVIILSLLPIYLFKVPNGVDWIGFSSLTNLYATTGSTQIPSPNIGYWTYPPAFPATAALLQVALSLPASDAVHLLGRISLMFLLLALMGLAQRWNAGVETLIAMALGFGLFVKVHDSGYPTLVSQFIVIIGLLILTSKKQNKIILGLLILFGGLIHPSGSLILVALVLSEIILNKYNNGAFRHEDKVFLVFFIVAVLFASILSPEGVAIQSEYGWQGGSPLILFAGPLLLALAAWSSWQFKEQEISRQLSTWILILWLMTFIHFLAGFESFSLLSLISLSLYSMGVYAFHIPFALAAGILLAQIPEKKTLPQYLPRTATILAFTFLLIGQSALLLLSSHQEMLLKNNGDDAILEHLESLPEGTIIYTEQAHWGFIIEAPKNVHLTSYPNLGLLTEEYSIQDGATSAIRADDGIALKNMGIRYALSSPMGLLGANLIESKWWQILAEENGAKLWQLSNNSNQEQRGFAIAPQQNDCIDECTWRPDPWEDHRWWGHQQLSDNRAFLSEGGVSWDTPLLENMQSKAGSIELFFDAPQGLELTFHVNEQFVKQNTNGGFETIRMDIDAFENHLIFTIEIENGGSRWLNPRGLTERGAPLFDIDGVTIHYVEVRQAGMMQTIN
;
A
#
# COMPACT_ATOMS: atom_id res chain seq x y z
N MET A 1 -12.78 18.67 -8.38
CA MET A 1 -12.68 18.46 -9.83
C MET A 1 -12.91 16.98 -10.15
N LEU A 2 -13.95 16.66 -10.95
CA LEU A 2 -14.24 15.32 -11.48
C LEU A 2 -13.31 15.03 -12.68
N SER A 3 -12.11 14.51 -12.43
CA SER A 3 -11.40 13.77 -13.47
C SER A 3 -12.19 12.49 -13.75
N HIS A 4 -12.98 12.56 -14.82
CA HIS A 4 -13.98 11.60 -15.27
C HIS A 4 -13.53 10.12 -15.12
N PRO A 5 -14.40 9.19 -14.66
CA PRO A 5 -14.12 7.75 -14.63
C PRO A 5 -13.67 7.18 -16.00
N LEU A 6 -14.03 7.86 -17.10
CA LEU A 6 -13.56 7.57 -18.46
C LEU A 6 -12.05 7.79 -18.63
N VAL A 7 -11.45 8.80 -17.98
CA VAL A 7 -10.01 9.08 -18.05
C VAL A 7 -9.25 7.96 -17.35
N ILE A 8 -9.64 7.64 -16.10
CA ILE A 8 -9.07 6.54 -15.32
C ILE A 8 -9.20 5.21 -16.06
N PHE A 9 -10.36 4.95 -16.69
CA PHE A 9 -10.58 3.76 -17.52
C PHE A 9 -9.65 3.72 -18.73
N SER A 10 -9.53 4.83 -19.46
CA SER A 10 -8.63 4.90 -20.63
C SER A 10 -7.17 4.68 -20.24
N GLN A 11 -6.72 5.32 -19.15
CA GLN A 11 -5.37 5.19 -18.61
C GLN A 11 -5.08 3.77 -18.13
N SER A 12 -6.06 3.13 -17.47
CA SER A 12 -5.94 1.74 -17.03
C SER A 12 -5.80 0.78 -18.20
N ILE A 13 -6.57 0.97 -19.27
CA ILE A 13 -6.46 0.18 -20.51
C ILE A 13 -5.12 0.43 -21.19
N MET A 14 -4.69 1.68 -21.31
CA MET A 14 -3.41 2.04 -21.93
C MET A 14 -2.23 1.45 -21.16
N GLY A 15 -2.25 1.50 -19.83
CA GLY A 15 -1.23 0.87 -18.99
C GLY A 15 -1.19 -0.64 -19.14
N LEU A 16 -2.35 -1.30 -19.12
CA LEU A 16 -2.42 -2.74 -19.36
C LEU A 16 -1.90 -3.11 -20.76
N ALA A 17 -2.32 -2.37 -21.79
CA ALA A 17 -1.87 -2.59 -23.16
C ALA A 17 -0.36 -2.39 -23.31
N LEU A 18 0.20 -1.34 -22.71
CA LEU A 18 1.63 -1.05 -22.73
C LEU A 18 2.43 -2.20 -22.10
N LEU A 19 2.05 -2.65 -20.91
CA LEU A 19 2.73 -3.77 -20.23
C LEU A 19 2.62 -5.08 -21.02
N LEU A 20 1.47 -5.34 -21.65
CA LEU A 20 1.28 -6.52 -22.50
C LEU A 20 2.12 -6.45 -23.77
N VAL A 21 2.16 -5.30 -24.45
CA VAL A 21 2.96 -5.13 -25.67
C VAL A 21 4.44 -5.37 -25.36
N LEU A 22 4.98 -4.72 -24.33
CA LEU A 22 6.38 -4.79 -23.96
C LEU A 22 6.79 -6.13 -23.32
N GLY A 23 5.85 -6.81 -22.65
CA GLY A 23 6.14 -7.99 -21.85
C GLY A 23 5.76 -9.32 -22.50
N LEU A 24 4.65 -9.40 -23.23
CA LEU A 24 4.07 -10.67 -23.68
C LEU A 24 5.00 -11.48 -24.59
N PRO A 25 5.70 -10.90 -25.60
CA PRO A 25 6.65 -11.66 -26.41
C PRO A 25 7.78 -12.27 -25.57
N ILE A 26 8.27 -11.53 -24.57
CA ILE A 26 9.32 -11.97 -23.65
C ILE A 26 8.80 -13.12 -22.77
N GLY A 27 7.60 -12.97 -22.20
CA GLY A 27 6.96 -14.00 -21.38
C GLY A 27 6.71 -15.30 -22.15
N LEU A 28 6.20 -15.21 -23.38
CA LEU A 28 5.99 -16.38 -24.25
C LEU A 28 7.31 -17.10 -24.57
N ALA A 29 8.37 -16.36 -24.89
CA ALA A 29 9.68 -16.93 -25.16
C ALA A 29 10.27 -17.62 -23.91
N LEU A 30 10.14 -17.01 -22.72
CA LEU A 30 10.57 -17.61 -21.47
C LEU A 30 9.83 -18.92 -21.21
N LEU A 31 8.49 -18.92 -21.27
CA LEU A 31 7.69 -20.13 -21.04
C LEU A 31 8.03 -21.23 -22.06
N ARG A 32 8.24 -20.86 -23.33
CA ARG A 32 8.66 -21.81 -24.37
C ARG A 32 10.04 -22.41 -24.10
N CYS A 33 10.95 -21.64 -23.50
CA CYS A 33 12.27 -22.12 -23.09
C CYS A 33 12.19 -23.06 -21.88
N LEU A 34 11.36 -22.72 -20.89
CA LEU A 34 11.19 -23.49 -19.68
C LEU A 34 10.43 -24.80 -19.92
N GLU A 35 9.38 -24.75 -20.73
CA GLU A 35 8.55 -25.92 -20.98
C GLU A 35 7.91 -25.90 -22.38
N PRO A 36 8.59 -26.46 -23.38
CA PRO A 36 8.09 -26.53 -24.74
C PRO A 36 6.77 -27.32 -24.90
N GLU A 37 6.50 -28.28 -24.01
CA GLU A 37 5.31 -29.13 -24.10
C GLU A 37 4.10 -28.55 -23.34
N GLN A 38 4.19 -27.33 -22.83
CA GLN A 38 3.12 -26.73 -22.04
C GLN A 38 1.85 -26.50 -22.89
N LYS A 39 0.69 -26.88 -22.32
CA LYS A 39 -0.62 -26.67 -22.95
C LYS A 39 -0.85 -25.20 -23.26
N PHE A 40 -1.47 -24.94 -24.41
CA PHE A 40 -1.80 -23.59 -24.88
C PHE A 40 -2.56 -22.76 -23.84
N SER A 41 -3.57 -23.36 -23.21
CA SER A 41 -4.41 -22.70 -22.20
C SER A 41 -3.59 -22.23 -20.99
N SER A 42 -2.68 -23.06 -20.47
CA SER A 42 -1.76 -22.67 -19.40
C SER A 42 -0.80 -21.56 -19.85
N THR A 43 -0.27 -21.65 -21.07
CA THR A 43 0.68 -20.67 -21.62
C THR A 43 0.07 -19.29 -21.71
N ILE A 44 -1.15 -19.14 -22.22
CA ILE A 44 -1.83 -17.83 -22.31
C ILE A 44 -2.05 -17.20 -20.93
N LEU A 45 -2.36 -18.02 -19.93
CA LEU A 45 -2.64 -17.53 -18.57
C LEU A 45 -1.37 -17.15 -17.81
N LEU A 46 -0.25 -17.84 -18.08
CA LEU A 46 1.06 -17.58 -17.45
C LEU A 46 1.86 -16.46 -18.14
N ALA A 47 1.73 -16.32 -19.47
CA ALA A 47 2.59 -15.45 -20.26
C ALA A 47 2.56 -13.97 -19.86
N PRO A 48 1.42 -13.35 -19.52
CA PRO A 48 1.38 -11.97 -19.05
C PRO A 48 2.21 -11.74 -17.78
N MET A 49 2.07 -12.64 -16.79
CA MET A 49 2.85 -12.59 -15.55
C MET A 49 4.35 -12.81 -15.81
N ALA A 50 4.70 -13.79 -16.66
CA ALA A 50 6.09 -14.08 -16.99
C ALA A 50 6.74 -12.90 -17.74
N GLY A 51 5.99 -12.26 -18.64
CA GLY A 51 6.40 -11.07 -19.35
C GLY A 51 6.62 -9.88 -18.42
N LEU A 52 5.67 -9.61 -17.52
CA LEU A 52 5.79 -8.54 -16.53
C LEU A 52 6.97 -8.76 -15.58
N LEU A 53 7.19 -10.00 -15.13
CA LEU A 53 8.37 -10.37 -14.35
C LEU A 53 9.66 -10.01 -15.08
N CYS A 54 9.82 -10.45 -16.33
CA CYS A 54 11.01 -10.15 -17.12
C CYS A 54 11.18 -8.65 -17.36
N LEU A 55 10.09 -7.94 -17.65
CA LEU A 55 10.09 -6.49 -17.85
C LEU A 55 10.63 -5.76 -16.61
N MET A 56 10.09 -6.09 -15.43
CA MET A 56 10.53 -5.50 -14.16
C MET A 56 12.01 -5.79 -13.87
N LEU A 57 12.47 -7.01 -14.12
CA LEU A 57 13.88 -7.38 -13.92
C LEU A 57 14.81 -6.68 -14.93
N LEU A 58 14.37 -6.47 -16.18
CA LEU A 58 15.13 -5.72 -17.18
C LEU A 58 15.24 -4.24 -16.80
N ILE A 59 14.14 -3.62 -16.36
CA ILE A 59 14.12 -2.22 -15.91
C ILE A 59 15.01 -2.05 -14.67
N ALA A 60 14.89 -2.93 -13.68
CA ALA A 60 15.76 -2.95 -12.50
C ALA A 60 17.24 -3.07 -12.89
N SER A 61 17.56 -4.00 -13.79
CA SER A 61 18.92 -4.21 -14.27
C SER A 61 19.43 -2.98 -15.02
N SER A 62 18.57 -2.30 -15.78
CA SER A 62 18.90 -1.02 -16.45
C SER A 62 19.34 0.02 -15.43
N VAL A 63 18.57 0.21 -14.36
CA VAL A 63 18.90 1.17 -13.30
C VAL A 63 20.27 0.87 -12.71
N LEU A 64 20.56 -0.39 -12.40
CA LEU A 64 21.84 -0.79 -11.82
C LEU A 64 23.02 -0.66 -12.79
N ILE A 65 22.85 -1.03 -14.06
CA ILE A 65 23.92 -1.00 -15.07
C ILE A 65 24.31 0.43 -15.43
N PHE A 66 23.32 1.32 -15.57
CA PHE A 66 23.54 2.70 -16.00
C PHE A 66 23.64 3.69 -14.83
N GLY A 67 23.55 3.22 -13.59
CA GLY A 67 23.64 4.05 -12.38
C GLY A 67 22.42 4.94 -12.13
N GLY A 68 21.32 4.72 -12.85
CA GLY A 68 20.10 5.51 -12.73
C GLY A 68 19.01 5.09 -13.73
N PHE A 69 17.77 5.49 -13.45
CA PHE A 69 16.65 5.33 -14.35
C PHE A 69 16.71 6.34 -15.49
N THR A 70 16.64 5.83 -16.72
CA THR A 70 16.31 6.65 -17.90
C THR A 70 15.36 5.86 -18.79
N ILE A 71 14.36 6.55 -19.34
CA ILE A 71 13.37 5.93 -20.22
C ILE A 71 14.03 5.32 -21.47
N SER A 72 15.02 6.01 -22.04
CA SER A 72 15.74 5.56 -23.24
C SER A 72 16.54 4.27 -23.00
N ALA A 73 17.22 4.15 -21.85
CA ALA A 73 17.95 2.92 -21.52
C ALA A 73 17.00 1.73 -21.30
N CYS A 74 15.87 1.97 -20.61
CA CYS A 74 14.85 0.95 -20.40
C CYS A 74 14.29 0.44 -21.74
N PHE A 75 13.83 1.35 -22.62
CA PHE A 75 13.31 0.97 -23.93
C PHE A 75 14.35 0.27 -24.81
N PHE A 76 15.63 0.67 -24.74
CA PHE A 76 16.69 0.02 -25.49
C PHE A 76 16.86 -1.46 -25.08
N LEU A 77 16.93 -1.74 -23.76
CA LEU A 77 17.05 -3.12 -23.28
C LEU A 77 15.80 -3.95 -23.55
N ILE A 78 14.62 -3.36 -23.38
CA ILE A 78 13.34 -4.03 -23.68
C ILE A 78 13.26 -4.40 -25.16
N LEU A 79 13.58 -3.47 -26.06
CA LEU A 79 13.56 -3.71 -27.51
C LEU A 79 14.52 -4.84 -27.91
N ILE A 80 15.72 -4.87 -27.33
CA ILE A 80 16.67 -5.98 -27.55
C ILE A 80 16.06 -7.31 -27.09
N ALA A 81 15.49 -7.35 -25.89
CA ALA A 81 14.86 -8.55 -25.34
C ALA A 81 13.69 -9.01 -26.22
N GLU A 82 12.84 -8.10 -26.68
CA GLU A 82 11.74 -8.40 -27.59
C GLU A 82 12.23 -8.97 -28.93
N ILE A 83 13.23 -8.36 -29.56
CA ILE A 83 13.79 -8.85 -30.83
C ILE A 83 14.35 -10.26 -30.66
N ILE A 84 15.07 -10.52 -29.57
CA ILE A 84 15.61 -11.86 -29.25
C ILE A 84 14.47 -12.86 -29.05
N SER A 85 13.45 -12.50 -28.26
CA SER A 85 12.31 -13.35 -27.97
C SER A 85 11.48 -13.67 -29.21
N ILE A 86 11.20 -12.68 -30.07
CA ILE A 86 10.49 -12.89 -31.34
C ILE A 86 11.31 -13.80 -32.25
N ARG A 87 12.63 -13.56 -32.40
CA ARG A 87 13.50 -14.44 -33.21
C ARG A 87 13.53 -15.87 -32.68
N PHE A 88 13.52 -16.05 -31.37
CA PHE A 88 13.46 -17.37 -30.74
C PHE A 88 12.12 -18.06 -31.04
N LEU A 89 11.00 -17.37 -30.84
CA LEU A 89 9.66 -17.88 -31.11
C LEU A 89 9.45 -18.24 -32.58
N LEU A 90 10.04 -17.49 -33.52
CA LEU A 90 9.98 -17.80 -34.95
C LEU A 90 10.81 -19.05 -35.34
N LYS A 91 11.86 -19.37 -34.58
CA LYS A 91 12.73 -20.53 -34.84
C LYS A 91 12.21 -21.83 -34.22
N VAL A 92 11.48 -21.73 -33.11
CA VAL A 92 10.94 -22.88 -32.39
C VAL A 92 9.46 -22.99 -32.72
N PRO A 93 9.05 -23.79 -33.74
CA PRO A 93 7.65 -23.88 -34.15
C PRO A 93 6.77 -24.31 -32.97
N PHE A 94 5.55 -23.77 -32.93
CA PHE A 94 4.50 -24.15 -31.98
C PHE A 94 4.02 -25.58 -32.32
N GLU A 95 4.77 -26.59 -31.93
CA GLU A 95 4.23 -27.96 -31.76
C GLU A 95 3.38 -27.96 -30.50
N VAL A 96 2.21 -27.33 -30.56
CA VAL A 96 1.27 -27.29 -29.44
C VAL A 96 -0.03 -27.90 -29.94
N GLU A 97 -0.45 -28.96 -29.29
CA GLU A 97 -1.83 -29.41 -29.36
C GLU A 97 -2.70 -28.27 -28.80
N ILE A 98 -3.43 -27.58 -29.69
CA ILE A 98 -4.33 -26.48 -29.31
C ILE A 98 -5.52 -27.09 -28.57
N ASP A 99 -5.32 -27.43 -27.30
CA ASP A 99 -6.36 -27.82 -26.37
C ASP A 99 -6.84 -26.57 -25.60
N ASP A 100 -7.82 -25.89 -26.20
CA ASP A 100 -8.52 -24.74 -25.62
C ASP A 100 -9.80 -25.14 -24.87
N SER A 101 -10.03 -26.45 -24.69
CA SER A 101 -11.25 -26.97 -24.06
C SER A 101 -11.45 -26.39 -22.67
N PHE A 102 -10.38 -26.29 -21.88
CA PHE A 102 -10.38 -25.66 -20.56
C PHE A 102 -10.85 -24.21 -20.59
N LEU A 103 -10.38 -23.40 -21.55
CA LEU A 103 -10.76 -21.99 -21.68
C LEU A 103 -12.22 -21.82 -22.14
N LYS A 104 -12.77 -22.79 -22.87
CA LYS A 104 -14.17 -22.78 -23.31
C LYS A 104 -15.15 -23.15 -22.21
N GLN A 105 -14.70 -23.82 -21.14
CA GLN A 105 -15.55 -24.20 -20.02
C GLN A 105 -16.20 -22.96 -19.38
N LYS A 106 -17.48 -23.08 -19.02
CA LYS A 106 -18.27 -21.98 -18.45
C LYS A 106 -17.64 -21.45 -17.15
N MET A 107 -17.24 -22.35 -16.25
CA MET A 107 -16.65 -21.96 -14.97
C MET A 107 -15.31 -21.24 -15.15
N THR A 108 -14.45 -21.69 -16.05
CA THR A 108 -13.18 -21.01 -16.37
C THR A 108 -13.40 -19.58 -16.84
N ARG A 109 -14.35 -19.36 -17.76
CA ARG A 109 -14.67 -18.00 -18.25
C ARG A 109 -15.21 -17.09 -17.15
N ILE A 110 -16.07 -17.63 -16.28
CA ILE A 110 -16.57 -16.89 -15.11
C ILE A 110 -15.41 -16.52 -14.18
N SER A 111 -14.53 -17.47 -13.87
CA SER A 111 -13.37 -17.23 -13.01
C SER A 111 -12.42 -16.17 -13.59
N ILE A 112 -12.14 -16.20 -14.89
CA ILE A 112 -11.33 -15.17 -15.56
C ILE A 112 -11.99 -13.80 -15.44
N ALA A 113 -13.29 -13.70 -15.73
CA ALA A 113 -14.02 -12.44 -15.62
C ALA A 113 -14.00 -11.90 -14.18
N LEU A 114 -14.20 -12.76 -13.19
CA LEU A 114 -14.11 -12.39 -11.78
C LEU A 114 -12.70 -11.92 -11.42
N VAL A 115 -11.64 -12.64 -11.82
CA VAL A 115 -10.26 -12.21 -11.54
C VAL A 115 -9.99 -10.80 -12.09
N ILE A 116 -10.44 -10.51 -13.31
CA ILE A 116 -10.27 -9.18 -13.93
C ILE A 116 -11.05 -8.12 -13.13
N ILE A 117 -12.33 -8.36 -12.87
CA ILE A 117 -13.20 -7.40 -12.16
C ILE A 117 -12.67 -7.14 -10.74
N LEU A 118 -12.41 -8.19 -9.97
CA LEU A 118 -11.97 -8.09 -8.57
C LEU A 118 -10.61 -7.41 -8.44
N SER A 119 -9.71 -7.64 -9.40
CA SER A 119 -8.37 -7.03 -9.36
C SER A 119 -8.40 -5.56 -9.76
N LEU A 120 -9.23 -5.16 -10.73
CA LEU A 120 -9.23 -3.80 -11.27
C LEU A 120 -10.27 -2.86 -10.63
N LEU A 121 -11.34 -3.39 -10.05
CA LEU A 121 -12.40 -2.57 -9.43
C LEU A 121 -11.86 -1.50 -8.45
N PRO A 122 -10.87 -1.78 -7.58
CA PRO A 122 -10.37 -0.79 -6.63
C PRO A 122 -9.75 0.46 -7.27
N ILE A 123 -9.31 0.41 -8.53
CA ILE A 123 -8.80 1.58 -9.27
C ILE A 123 -9.93 2.59 -9.54
N TYR A 124 -11.17 2.10 -9.65
CA TYR A 124 -12.35 2.93 -9.94
C TYR A 124 -13.09 3.37 -8.68
N LEU A 125 -12.82 2.73 -7.54
CA LEU A 125 -13.47 3.03 -6.27
C LEU A 125 -12.70 4.04 -5.42
N PHE A 126 -11.36 4.03 -5.50
CA PHE A 126 -10.52 4.83 -4.61
C PHE A 126 -9.61 5.76 -5.41
N LYS A 127 -9.56 7.04 -4.99
CA LYS A 127 -8.67 8.05 -5.56
C LYS A 127 -7.19 7.76 -5.27
N VAL A 128 -6.92 7.14 -4.12
CA VAL A 128 -5.59 6.69 -3.69
C VAL A 128 -5.68 5.27 -3.13
N PRO A 129 -4.59 4.51 -3.09
CA PRO A 129 -4.58 3.22 -2.41
C PRO A 129 -4.93 3.34 -0.91
N ASN A 130 -5.60 2.32 -0.35
CA ASN A 130 -6.07 2.35 1.05
C ASN A 130 -4.97 2.12 2.09
N GLY A 131 -3.90 1.41 1.74
CA GLY A 131 -2.72 1.25 2.60
C GLY A 131 -1.90 2.54 2.71
N VAL A 132 -0.74 2.48 3.38
CA VAL A 132 0.16 3.63 3.54
C VAL A 132 1.48 3.49 2.77
N ASP A 133 1.91 2.25 2.48
CA ASP A 133 3.17 1.95 1.78
C ASP A 133 3.26 2.61 0.40
N TRP A 134 2.13 2.84 -0.26
CA TRP A 134 2.09 3.51 -1.57
C TRP A 134 2.70 4.91 -1.55
N ILE A 135 2.69 5.62 -0.42
CA ILE A 135 3.30 6.97 -0.32
C ILE A 135 4.80 6.89 -0.61
N GLY A 136 5.48 5.92 0.03
CA GLY A 136 6.90 5.71 -0.19
C GLY A 136 7.21 5.19 -1.59
N PHE A 137 6.39 4.26 -2.12
CA PHE A 137 6.57 3.77 -3.49
C PHE A 137 6.33 4.85 -4.54
N SER A 138 5.37 5.74 -4.32
CA SER A 138 5.08 6.86 -5.22
C SER A 138 6.19 7.91 -5.17
N SER A 139 6.75 8.16 -3.99
CA SER A 139 7.91 9.05 -3.83
C SER A 139 9.13 8.51 -4.58
N LEU A 140 9.43 7.22 -4.44
CA LEU A 140 10.50 6.55 -5.20
C LEU A 140 10.25 6.57 -6.70
N THR A 141 9.01 6.29 -7.11
CA THR A 141 8.57 6.34 -8.50
C THR A 141 8.80 7.73 -9.10
N ASN A 142 8.39 8.78 -8.38
CA ASN A 142 8.56 10.15 -8.82
C ASN A 142 10.04 10.56 -8.89
N LEU A 143 10.87 10.16 -7.92
CA LEU A 143 12.30 10.43 -7.95
C LEU A 143 13.00 9.76 -9.14
N TYR A 144 12.65 8.52 -9.47
CA TYR A 144 13.13 7.88 -10.69
C TYR A 144 12.66 8.64 -11.94
N ALA A 145 11.40 9.02 -12.02
CA ALA A 145 10.85 9.72 -13.18
C ALA A 145 11.48 11.10 -13.41
N THR A 146 11.80 11.82 -12.34
CA THR A 146 12.25 13.22 -12.40
C THR A 146 13.77 13.39 -12.34
N THR A 147 14.46 12.61 -11.51
CA THR A 147 15.91 12.73 -11.29
C THR A 147 16.70 11.53 -11.83
N GLY A 148 16.03 10.42 -12.14
CA GLY A 148 16.68 9.18 -12.51
C GLY A 148 17.36 8.46 -11.33
N SER A 149 17.22 8.94 -10.10
CA SER A 149 17.93 8.41 -8.93
C SER A 149 17.00 8.19 -7.74
N THR A 150 17.53 7.57 -6.67
CA THR A 150 16.88 7.49 -5.36
C THR A 150 17.48 8.49 -4.36
N GLN A 151 18.23 9.48 -4.81
CA GLN A 151 18.79 10.50 -3.92
C GLN A 151 17.69 11.46 -3.46
N ILE A 152 17.68 11.79 -2.17
CA ILE A 152 16.78 12.80 -1.64
C ILE A 152 17.26 14.17 -2.15
N PRO A 153 16.36 15.02 -2.68
CA PRO A 153 16.71 16.39 -3.02
C PRO A 153 17.16 17.21 -1.81
N SER A 154 18.05 18.18 -2.06
CA SER A 154 18.38 19.27 -1.13
C SER A 154 17.10 19.90 -0.55
N PRO A 155 17.07 20.35 0.72
CA PRO A 155 18.19 20.56 1.65
C PRO A 155 18.69 19.32 2.40
N ASN A 156 18.04 18.17 2.23
CA ASN A 156 18.42 16.94 2.89
C ASN A 156 19.48 16.18 2.09
N ILE A 157 20.22 15.29 2.76
CA ILE A 157 21.21 14.41 2.14
C ILE A 157 20.90 12.99 2.56
N GLY A 158 20.64 12.15 1.56
CA GLY A 158 20.35 10.73 1.78
C GLY A 158 19.91 10.05 0.49
N TYR A 159 19.62 8.76 0.59
CA TYR A 159 19.12 7.96 -0.51
C TYR A 159 18.29 6.77 -0.02
N TRP A 160 17.37 6.29 -0.85
CA TRP A 160 16.68 5.02 -0.59
C TRP A 160 17.48 3.84 -1.12
N THR A 161 17.54 2.76 -0.34
CA THR A 161 18.13 1.45 -0.69
C THR A 161 17.09 0.45 -1.20
N TYR A 162 15.87 0.92 -1.51
CA TYR A 162 14.76 0.07 -1.92
C TYR A 162 15.02 -0.63 -3.28
N PRO A 163 14.67 -1.92 -3.44
CA PRO A 163 14.81 -2.63 -4.71
C PRO A 163 14.11 -1.92 -5.90
N PRO A 164 14.79 -1.71 -7.03
CA PRO A 164 14.32 -0.80 -8.07
C PRO A 164 13.16 -1.35 -8.92
N ALA A 165 12.93 -2.66 -8.99
CA ALA A 165 12.10 -3.24 -10.05
C ALA A 165 10.67 -2.71 -10.08
N PHE A 166 10.00 -2.64 -8.94
CA PHE A 166 8.64 -2.13 -8.86
C PHE A 166 8.57 -0.60 -9.08
N PRO A 167 9.25 0.26 -8.29
CA PRO A 167 9.14 1.72 -8.45
C PRO A 167 9.67 2.22 -9.80
N ALA A 168 10.72 1.61 -10.37
CA ALA A 168 11.22 2.00 -11.69
C ALA A 168 10.26 1.59 -12.83
N THR A 169 9.54 0.46 -12.67
CA THR A 169 8.48 0.08 -13.63
C THR A 169 7.27 0.99 -13.51
N ALA A 170 6.91 1.41 -12.30
CA ALA A 170 5.91 2.45 -12.09
C ALA A 170 6.35 3.80 -12.69
N ALA A 171 7.64 4.15 -12.61
CA ALA A 171 8.19 5.36 -13.22
C ALA A 171 8.10 5.31 -14.76
N LEU A 172 8.32 4.13 -15.36
CA LEU A 172 8.06 3.93 -16.79
C LEU A 172 6.60 4.24 -17.15
N LEU A 173 5.63 3.76 -16.35
CA LEU A 173 4.22 4.06 -16.55
C LEU A 173 3.91 5.56 -16.35
N GLN A 174 4.46 6.15 -15.28
CA GLN A 174 4.31 7.58 -14.96
C GLN A 174 4.74 8.44 -16.15
N VAL A 175 5.94 8.21 -16.68
CA VAL A 175 6.49 9.00 -17.79
C VAL A 175 5.82 8.67 -19.12
N ALA A 176 5.59 7.38 -19.43
CA ALA A 176 5.04 6.98 -20.73
C ALA A 176 3.57 7.37 -20.91
N LEU A 177 2.80 7.45 -19.82
CA LEU A 177 1.36 7.71 -19.85
C LEU A 177 0.97 9.04 -19.20
N SER A 178 1.94 9.81 -18.67
CA SER A 178 1.71 11.05 -17.93
C SER A 178 0.72 10.86 -16.77
N LEU A 179 0.92 9.79 -16.00
CA LEU A 179 0.11 9.50 -14.81
C LEU A 179 0.74 10.19 -13.58
N PRO A 180 -0.06 10.56 -12.57
CA PRO A 180 0.45 10.77 -11.22
C PRO A 180 1.19 9.53 -10.72
N ALA A 181 2.20 9.71 -9.88
CA ALA A 181 3.00 8.62 -9.34
C ALA A 181 2.16 7.63 -8.51
N SER A 182 1.17 8.14 -7.76
CA SER A 182 0.19 7.34 -7.01
C SER A 182 -0.57 6.38 -7.92
N ASP A 183 -1.04 6.89 -9.05
CA ASP A 183 -1.90 6.16 -9.99
C ASP A 183 -1.09 5.12 -10.74
N ALA A 184 0.16 5.44 -11.12
CA ALA A 184 1.08 4.49 -11.73
C ALA A 184 1.37 3.30 -10.80
N VAL A 185 1.63 3.56 -9.52
CA VAL A 185 1.87 2.55 -8.48
C VAL A 185 0.61 1.69 -8.27
N HIS A 186 -0.56 2.32 -8.11
CA HIS A 186 -1.82 1.62 -7.89
C HIS A 186 -2.20 0.74 -9.07
N LEU A 187 -2.10 1.25 -10.30
CA LEU A 187 -2.36 0.52 -11.54
C LEU A 187 -1.45 -0.69 -11.69
N LEU A 188 -0.13 -0.51 -11.50
CA LEU A 188 0.84 -1.60 -11.60
C LEU A 188 0.58 -2.69 -10.56
N GLY A 189 0.27 -2.30 -9.32
CA GLY A 189 -0.06 -3.23 -8.23
C GLY A 189 -1.30 -4.09 -8.54
N ARG A 190 -2.36 -3.47 -9.07
CA ARG A 190 -3.62 -4.15 -9.40
C ARG A 190 -3.53 -5.03 -10.64
N ILE A 191 -2.81 -4.62 -11.68
CA ILE A 191 -2.49 -5.47 -12.84
C ILE A 191 -1.65 -6.67 -12.40
N SER A 192 -0.71 -6.46 -11.47
CA SER A 192 0.13 -7.54 -10.95
C SER A 192 -0.68 -8.62 -10.22
N LEU A 193 -1.69 -8.23 -9.43
CA LEU A 193 -2.62 -9.18 -8.80
C LEU A 193 -3.40 -9.99 -9.85
N MET A 194 -3.93 -9.31 -10.86
CA MET A 194 -4.65 -9.96 -11.96
C MET A 194 -3.78 -11.00 -12.64
N PHE A 195 -2.55 -10.64 -13.00
CA PHE A 195 -1.60 -11.55 -13.64
C PHE A 195 -1.19 -12.69 -12.72
N LEU A 196 -1.00 -12.46 -11.41
CA LEU A 196 -0.70 -13.53 -10.46
C LEU A 196 -1.80 -14.60 -10.42
N LEU A 197 -3.06 -14.16 -10.31
CA LEU A 197 -4.21 -15.07 -10.19
C LEU A 197 -4.42 -15.87 -11.48
N LEU A 198 -4.33 -15.23 -12.64
CA LEU A 198 -4.40 -15.92 -13.93
C LEU A 198 -3.25 -16.92 -14.08
N ALA A 199 -2.02 -16.52 -13.75
CA ALA A 199 -0.85 -17.39 -13.79
C ALA A 199 -0.99 -18.60 -12.86
N LEU A 200 -1.50 -18.41 -11.65
CA LEU A 200 -1.76 -19.49 -10.70
C LEU A 200 -2.80 -20.48 -11.24
N MET A 201 -3.89 -19.99 -11.84
CA MET A 201 -4.87 -20.85 -12.52
C MET A 201 -4.23 -21.64 -13.67
N GLY A 202 -3.40 -20.97 -14.50
CA GLY A 202 -2.68 -21.59 -15.60
C GLY A 202 -1.68 -22.67 -15.15
N LEU A 203 -0.96 -22.42 -14.05
CA LEU A 203 -0.05 -23.38 -13.41
C LEU A 203 -0.82 -24.58 -12.86
N ALA A 204 -1.87 -24.34 -12.08
CA ALA A 204 -2.65 -25.38 -11.41
C ALA A 204 -3.38 -26.31 -12.39
N GLN A 205 -3.60 -25.88 -13.63
CA GLN A 205 -4.17 -26.71 -14.68
C GLN A 205 -3.32 -27.95 -15.02
N ARG A 206 -2.05 -27.99 -14.64
CA ARG A 206 -1.20 -29.21 -14.68
C ARG A 206 -1.79 -30.37 -13.90
N TRP A 207 -2.43 -30.03 -12.79
CA TRP A 207 -3.15 -30.96 -11.93
C TRP A 207 -4.65 -30.80 -12.11
N ASN A 208 -5.14 -30.42 -13.30
CA ASN A 208 -6.56 -30.13 -13.60
C ASN A 208 -7.32 -29.40 -12.47
N ALA A 209 -6.63 -28.51 -11.74
CA ALA A 209 -7.12 -27.85 -10.54
C ALA A 209 -7.15 -26.33 -10.71
N GLY A 210 -7.18 -25.84 -11.95
CA GLY A 210 -7.09 -24.42 -12.25
C GLY A 210 -8.16 -23.60 -11.54
N VAL A 211 -9.44 -23.92 -11.80
CA VAL A 211 -10.59 -23.21 -11.24
C VAL A 211 -10.68 -23.45 -9.74
N GLU A 212 -10.42 -24.67 -9.29
CA GLU A 212 -10.47 -25.10 -7.90
C GLU A 212 -9.42 -24.39 -7.04
N THR A 213 -8.24 -24.12 -7.60
CA THR A 213 -7.20 -23.33 -6.92
C THR A 213 -7.64 -21.87 -6.77
N LEU A 214 -8.32 -21.28 -7.76
CA LEU A 214 -8.89 -19.93 -7.60
C LEU A 214 -10.03 -19.89 -6.57
N ILE A 215 -10.86 -20.94 -6.52
CA ILE A 215 -11.87 -21.08 -5.46
C ILE A 215 -11.18 -21.14 -4.10
N ALA A 216 -10.12 -21.94 -3.96
CA ALA A 216 -9.35 -22.04 -2.72
C ALA A 216 -8.68 -20.71 -2.33
N MET A 217 -8.15 -19.95 -3.30
CA MET A 217 -7.63 -18.60 -3.07
C MET A 217 -8.68 -17.68 -2.45
N ALA A 218 -9.94 -17.79 -2.85
CA ALA A 218 -11.03 -16.96 -2.29
C ALA A 218 -11.52 -17.42 -0.91
N LEU A 219 -11.05 -18.57 -0.38
CA LEU A 219 -11.35 -19.03 0.97
C LEU A 219 -10.41 -18.44 2.04
N GLY A 220 -9.34 -17.75 1.61
CA GLY A 220 -8.43 -16.98 2.46
C GLY A 220 -8.39 -15.51 2.04
N PHE A 221 -7.81 -14.67 2.90
CA PHE A 221 -7.75 -13.21 2.70
C PHE A 221 -6.35 -12.71 2.36
N GLY A 222 -5.31 -13.49 2.69
CA GLY A 222 -3.92 -13.07 2.75
C GLY A 222 -3.43 -12.14 1.63
N LEU A 223 -3.20 -12.69 0.42
CA LEU A 223 -2.72 -11.87 -0.70
C LEU A 223 -3.65 -10.71 -1.06
N PHE A 224 -4.97 -10.86 -0.90
CA PHE A 224 -5.90 -9.77 -1.18
C PHE A 224 -5.69 -8.60 -0.21
N VAL A 225 -5.59 -8.89 1.09
CA VAL A 225 -5.30 -7.88 2.12
C VAL A 225 -4.00 -7.16 1.82
N LYS A 226 -2.92 -7.87 1.46
CA LYS A 226 -1.64 -7.21 1.18
C LYS A 226 -1.69 -6.27 -0.03
N VAL A 227 -2.50 -6.57 -1.05
CA VAL A 227 -2.70 -5.65 -2.19
C VAL A 227 -3.57 -4.45 -1.81
N HIS A 228 -4.54 -4.63 -0.92
CA HIS A 228 -5.33 -3.52 -0.39
C HIS A 228 -4.49 -2.60 0.50
N ASP A 229 -3.55 -3.16 1.27
CA ASP A 229 -2.57 -2.46 2.09
C ASP A 229 -1.36 -1.92 1.29
N SER A 230 -1.46 -1.86 -0.04
CA SER A 230 -0.40 -1.35 -0.93
C SER A 230 0.97 -2.05 -0.86
N GLY A 231 1.05 -3.25 -0.29
CA GLY A 231 2.24 -4.12 -0.28
C GLY A 231 2.55 -4.77 -1.64
N TYR A 232 2.54 -3.98 -2.72
CA TYR A 232 2.64 -4.45 -4.10
C TYR A 232 3.96 -5.17 -4.42
N PRO A 233 5.14 -4.71 -3.98
CA PRO A 233 6.39 -5.43 -4.26
C PRO A 233 6.41 -6.85 -3.68
N THR A 234 5.80 -7.04 -2.50
CA THR A 234 5.65 -8.37 -1.86
C THR A 234 4.71 -9.30 -2.64
N LEU A 235 3.65 -8.75 -3.23
CA LEU A 235 2.78 -9.49 -4.15
C LEU A 235 3.54 -9.89 -5.42
N VAL A 236 4.20 -8.93 -6.06
CA VAL A 236 4.91 -9.14 -7.33
C VAL A 236 6.05 -10.14 -7.16
N SER A 237 6.70 -10.18 -6.00
CA SER A 237 7.74 -11.17 -5.71
C SER A 237 7.21 -12.61 -5.71
N GLN A 238 5.90 -12.84 -5.65
CA GLN A 238 5.31 -14.17 -5.87
C GLN A 238 5.42 -14.65 -7.32
N PHE A 239 5.67 -13.77 -8.31
CA PHE A 239 5.86 -14.19 -9.71
C PHE A 239 7.03 -15.16 -9.86
N ILE A 240 8.14 -14.92 -9.16
CA ILE A 240 9.29 -15.81 -9.20
C ILE A 240 8.99 -17.16 -8.55
N VAL A 241 8.08 -17.21 -7.57
CA VAL A 241 7.63 -18.44 -6.92
C VAL A 241 6.78 -19.27 -7.89
N ILE A 242 5.88 -18.64 -8.65
CA ILE A 242 5.08 -19.30 -9.70
C ILE A 242 5.98 -19.88 -10.79
N ILE A 243 6.97 -19.12 -11.29
CA ILE A 243 7.94 -19.65 -12.26
C ILE A 243 8.81 -20.74 -11.63
N GLY A 244 9.21 -20.60 -10.36
CA GLY A 244 9.92 -21.64 -9.61
C GLY A 244 9.15 -22.96 -9.57
N LEU A 245 7.87 -22.92 -9.17
CA LEU A 245 6.98 -24.08 -9.18
C LEU A 245 6.86 -24.69 -10.58
N LEU A 246 6.72 -23.87 -11.63
CA LEU A 246 6.71 -24.32 -13.01
C LEU A 246 7.98 -25.11 -13.35
N ILE A 247 9.16 -24.55 -13.03
CA ILE A 247 10.45 -25.20 -13.29
C ILE A 247 10.55 -26.53 -12.52
N LEU A 248 10.23 -26.55 -11.23
CA LEU A 248 10.40 -27.75 -10.41
C LEU A 248 9.45 -28.89 -10.79
N THR A 249 8.30 -28.56 -11.35
CA THR A 249 7.29 -29.53 -11.79
C THR A 249 7.42 -29.89 -13.27
N SER A 250 8.36 -29.29 -13.99
CA SER A 250 8.68 -29.60 -15.38
C SER A 250 9.54 -30.86 -15.51
N LYS A 251 9.45 -31.54 -16.67
CA LYS A 251 10.29 -32.72 -16.97
C LYS A 251 11.79 -32.40 -17.02
N LYS A 252 12.16 -31.18 -17.43
CA LYS A 252 13.54 -30.70 -17.57
C LYS A 252 13.73 -29.45 -16.73
N GLN A 253 14.21 -29.66 -15.52
CA GLN A 253 14.41 -28.57 -14.58
C GLN A 253 15.63 -27.72 -14.96
N ASN A 254 15.39 -26.46 -15.33
CA ASN A 254 16.48 -25.51 -15.56
C ASN A 254 16.92 -24.85 -14.25
N LYS A 255 17.80 -25.53 -13.50
CA LYS A 255 18.31 -25.04 -12.20
C LYS A 255 19.12 -23.74 -12.32
N ILE A 256 19.65 -23.40 -13.50
CA ILE A 256 20.34 -22.11 -13.72
C ILE A 256 19.33 -20.97 -13.67
N ILE A 257 18.22 -21.07 -14.42
CA ILE A 257 17.16 -20.05 -14.37
C ILE A 257 16.59 -19.95 -12.95
N LEU A 258 16.41 -21.07 -12.27
CA LEU A 258 15.98 -21.08 -10.87
C LEU A 258 16.94 -20.30 -9.94
N GLY A 259 18.25 -20.49 -10.09
CA GLY A 259 19.27 -19.72 -9.35
C GLY A 259 19.26 -18.23 -9.69
N LEU A 260 19.08 -17.89 -10.97
CA LEU A 260 18.93 -16.50 -11.41
C LEU A 260 17.66 -15.84 -10.85
N LEU A 261 16.55 -16.57 -10.76
CA LEU A 261 15.31 -16.07 -10.13
C LEU A 261 15.51 -15.75 -8.65
N ILE A 262 16.29 -16.54 -7.92
CA ILE A 262 16.61 -16.28 -6.51
C ILE A 262 17.47 -15.02 -6.38
N LEU A 263 18.50 -14.89 -7.23
CA LEU A 263 19.39 -13.73 -7.22
C LEU A 263 18.66 -12.45 -7.60
N PHE A 264 17.96 -12.45 -8.74
CA PHE A 264 17.26 -11.27 -9.27
C PHE A 264 15.92 -11.00 -8.59
N GLY A 265 15.31 -11.98 -7.93
CA GLY A 265 14.10 -11.80 -7.14
C GLY A 265 14.26 -10.75 -6.04
N GLY A 266 15.47 -10.59 -5.50
CA GLY A 266 15.81 -9.54 -4.55
C GLY A 266 15.68 -8.12 -5.11
N LEU A 267 15.75 -7.95 -6.44
CA LEU A 267 15.52 -6.66 -7.10
C LEU A 267 14.04 -6.24 -7.13
N ILE A 268 13.13 -7.19 -6.90
CA ILE A 268 11.69 -6.95 -6.73
C ILE A 268 11.39 -6.79 -5.25
N HIS A 269 11.60 -7.85 -4.48
CA HIS A 269 11.47 -7.87 -3.03
C HIS A 269 12.14 -9.14 -2.48
N PRO A 270 13.00 -9.05 -1.44
CA PRO A 270 13.73 -10.20 -0.89
C PRO A 270 12.85 -11.38 -0.45
N SER A 271 11.61 -11.11 -0.04
CA SER A 271 10.65 -12.13 0.41
C SER A 271 10.39 -13.23 -0.62
N GLY A 272 10.30 -12.88 -1.90
CA GLY A 272 10.04 -13.85 -2.98
C GLY A 272 11.19 -14.83 -3.13
N SER A 273 12.44 -14.33 -3.02
CA SER A 273 13.65 -15.16 -3.08
C SER A 273 13.70 -16.14 -1.91
N LEU A 274 13.37 -15.70 -0.70
CA LEU A 274 13.32 -16.57 0.49
C LEU A 274 12.24 -17.66 0.37
N ILE A 275 11.05 -17.31 -0.13
CA ILE A 275 9.97 -18.27 -0.36
C ILE A 275 10.37 -19.29 -1.43
N LEU A 276 11.00 -18.84 -2.52
CA LEU A 276 11.49 -19.70 -3.58
C LEU A 276 12.61 -20.63 -3.06
N VAL A 277 13.53 -20.13 -2.24
CA VAL A 277 14.54 -20.95 -1.57
C VAL A 277 13.88 -22.05 -0.73
N ALA A 278 12.87 -21.72 0.07
CA ALA A 278 12.13 -22.71 0.86
C ALA A 278 11.47 -23.79 -0.03
N LEU A 279 10.94 -23.40 -1.20
CA LEU A 279 10.38 -24.33 -2.17
C LEU A 279 11.44 -25.26 -2.77
N VAL A 280 12.61 -24.74 -3.14
CA VAL A 280 13.69 -25.57 -3.70
C VAL A 280 14.27 -26.49 -2.62
N LEU A 281 14.40 -26.01 -1.38
CA LEU A 281 14.83 -26.83 -0.24
C LEU A 281 13.88 -27.99 0.01
N SER A 282 12.57 -27.82 -0.18
CA SER A 282 11.61 -28.90 -0.02
C SER A 282 11.87 -30.04 -1.01
N GLU A 283 12.16 -29.72 -2.27
CA GLU A 283 12.54 -30.69 -3.29
C GLU A 283 13.87 -31.39 -2.96
N ILE A 284 14.90 -30.62 -2.56
CA ILE A 284 16.21 -31.16 -2.19
C ILE A 284 16.09 -32.16 -1.02
N ILE A 285 15.31 -31.81 0.02
CA ILE A 285 15.08 -32.69 1.18
C ILE A 285 14.37 -33.97 0.74
N LEU A 286 13.32 -33.87 -0.08
CA LEU A 286 12.58 -35.04 -0.55
C LEU A 286 13.40 -35.93 -1.47
N ASN A 287 14.19 -35.33 -2.37
CA ASN A 287 15.09 -36.06 -3.25
C ASN A 287 16.17 -36.80 -2.45
N LYS A 288 16.78 -36.15 -1.44
CA LYS A 288 17.74 -36.80 -0.54
C LYS A 288 17.10 -37.94 0.25
N TYR A 289 15.88 -37.73 0.75
CA TYR A 289 15.15 -38.76 1.50
C TYR A 289 14.84 -39.98 0.62
N ASN A 290 14.43 -39.78 -0.63
CA ASN A 290 14.08 -40.87 -1.55
C ASN A 290 15.31 -41.58 -2.16
N ASN A 291 16.36 -40.83 -2.50
CA ASN A 291 17.50 -41.34 -3.29
C ASN A 291 18.82 -41.47 -2.51
N GLY A 292 18.87 -41.03 -1.25
CA GLY A 292 20.03 -41.14 -0.37
C GLY A 292 21.20 -40.20 -0.67
N ALA A 293 21.16 -39.43 -1.76
CA ALA A 293 22.24 -38.54 -2.18
C ALA A 293 21.72 -37.22 -2.78
N PHE A 294 22.53 -36.16 -2.65
CA PHE A 294 22.31 -34.90 -3.37
C PHE A 294 22.66 -35.06 -4.85
N ARG A 295 21.85 -34.47 -5.74
CA ARG A 295 22.19 -34.39 -7.17
C ARG A 295 23.33 -33.39 -7.35
N HIS A 296 24.12 -33.56 -8.40
CA HIS A 296 25.12 -32.56 -8.78
C HIS A 296 24.46 -31.19 -9.01
N GLU A 297 23.26 -31.18 -9.59
CA GLU A 297 22.47 -29.98 -9.88
C GLU A 297 22.02 -29.24 -8.60
N ASP A 298 21.79 -29.96 -7.49
CA ASP A 298 21.44 -29.35 -6.20
C ASP A 298 22.58 -28.46 -5.66
N LYS A 299 23.83 -28.76 -6.03
CA LYS A 299 25.00 -27.95 -5.66
C LYS A 299 25.02 -26.59 -6.37
N VAL A 300 24.53 -26.53 -7.62
CA VAL A 300 24.46 -25.29 -8.40
C VAL A 300 23.54 -24.29 -7.71
N PHE A 301 22.37 -24.77 -7.24
CA PHE A 301 21.45 -23.96 -6.45
C PHE A 301 22.11 -23.40 -5.19
N LEU A 302 22.86 -24.22 -4.44
CA LEU A 302 23.52 -23.79 -3.21
C LEU A 302 24.52 -22.66 -3.45
N VAL A 303 25.22 -22.67 -4.59
CA VAL A 303 26.11 -21.57 -4.99
C VAL A 303 25.32 -20.27 -5.21
N PHE A 304 24.24 -20.31 -5.99
CA PHE A 304 23.39 -19.12 -6.20
C PHE A 304 22.77 -18.61 -4.90
N PHE A 305 22.37 -19.51 -4.00
CA PHE A 305 21.86 -19.14 -2.69
C PHE A 305 22.92 -18.41 -1.85
N ILE A 306 24.15 -18.95 -1.78
CA ILE A 306 25.26 -18.30 -1.07
C ILE A 306 25.55 -16.92 -1.67
N VAL A 307 25.59 -16.80 -3.00
CA VAL A 307 25.81 -15.52 -3.68
C VAL A 307 24.69 -14.53 -3.37
N ALA A 308 23.43 -14.97 -3.37
CA ALA A 308 22.30 -14.13 -3.03
C ALA A 308 22.36 -13.65 -1.58
N VAL A 309 22.73 -14.52 -0.63
CA VAL A 309 22.92 -14.15 0.79
C VAL A 309 24.05 -13.13 0.94
N LEU A 310 25.21 -13.36 0.30
CA LEU A 310 26.34 -12.43 0.34
C LEU A 310 25.96 -11.06 -0.24
N PHE A 311 25.25 -11.04 -1.36
CA PHE A 311 24.77 -9.81 -1.98
C PHE A 311 23.77 -9.09 -1.08
N ALA A 312 22.82 -9.82 -0.48
CA ALA A 312 21.83 -9.26 0.44
C ALA A 312 22.48 -8.70 1.72
N SER A 313 23.52 -9.35 2.25
CA SER A 313 24.27 -8.85 3.41
C SER A 313 24.99 -7.52 3.14
N ILE A 314 25.45 -7.28 1.91
CA ILE A 314 26.06 -6.00 1.52
C ILE A 314 25.02 -4.87 1.49
N LEU A 315 23.78 -5.20 1.12
CA LEU A 315 22.66 -4.24 1.04
C LEU A 315 21.91 -4.07 2.37
N SER A 316 22.27 -4.82 3.42
CA SER A 316 21.54 -4.81 4.68
C SER A 316 21.82 -3.51 5.43
N PRO A 317 20.79 -2.78 5.89
CA PRO A 317 20.99 -1.68 6.82
C PRO A 317 21.56 -2.22 8.15
N GLU A 318 22.57 -1.52 8.70
CA GLU A 318 23.14 -1.84 10.01
C GLU A 318 22.21 -1.38 11.14
N GLY A 319 22.20 -2.10 12.26
CA GLY A 319 21.50 -1.67 13.48
C GLY A 319 19.97 -1.84 13.51
N VAL A 320 19.37 -2.49 12.50
CA VAL A 320 17.92 -2.73 12.48
C VAL A 320 17.55 -3.91 13.39
N ALA A 321 16.60 -3.73 14.30
CA ALA A 321 16.08 -4.80 15.15
C ALA A 321 15.24 -5.81 14.35
N ILE A 322 15.19 -7.06 14.82
CA ILE A 322 14.22 -8.05 14.34
C ILE A 322 12.80 -7.56 14.66
N GLN A 323 11.95 -7.47 13.64
CA GLN A 323 10.59 -6.93 13.72
C GLN A 323 9.56 -7.89 13.12
N SER A 324 8.32 -7.77 13.59
CA SER A 324 7.15 -8.48 13.04
C SER A 324 5.94 -7.57 13.05
N GLU A 325 5.24 -7.44 11.92
CA GLU A 325 4.13 -6.48 11.75
C GLU A 325 2.92 -6.85 12.62
N TYR A 326 2.62 -8.14 12.73
CA TYR A 326 1.43 -8.67 13.42
C TYR A 326 1.80 -9.71 14.49
N GLY A 327 2.96 -9.55 15.13
CA GLY A 327 3.51 -10.56 16.04
C GLY A 327 3.97 -11.83 15.33
N TRP A 328 3.92 -12.98 16.00
CA TRP A 328 4.44 -14.24 15.45
C TRP A 328 3.65 -14.70 14.21
N GLN A 329 4.27 -14.57 13.05
CA GLN A 329 3.65 -14.82 11.74
C GLN A 329 3.19 -16.27 11.48
N GLY A 330 3.65 -17.24 12.29
CA GLY A 330 3.20 -18.64 12.24
C GLY A 330 2.03 -18.96 13.16
N GLY A 331 1.56 -17.97 13.94
CA GLY A 331 0.49 -18.08 14.94
C GLY A 331 -0.83 -17.48 14.47
N SER A 332 -1.34 -16.50 15.22
CA SER A 332 -2.64 -15.85 14.94
C SER A 332 -2.73 -15.19 13.56
N PRO A 333 -1.70 -14.50 13.02
CA PRO A 333 -1.79 -13.90 11.68
C PRO A 333 -2.03 -14.96 10.60
N LEU A 334 -1.34 -16.10 10.68
CA LEU A 334 -1.52 -17.19 9.72
C LEU A 334 -2.97 -17.68 9.71
N ILE A 335 -3.57 -17.87 10.88
CA ILE A 335 -4.97 -18.34 11.01
C ILE A 335 -5.94 -17.30 10.47
N LEU A 336 -5.73 -16.02 10.82
CA LEU A 336 -6.57 -14.91 10.39
C LEU A 336 -6.55 -14.74 8.87
N PHE A 337 -5.36 -14.70 8.27
CA PHE A 337 -5.19 -14.35 6.85
C PHE A 337 -5.33 -15.55 5.91
N ALA A 338 -4.86 -16.74 6.29
CA ALA A 338 -5.15 -17.94 5.49
C ALA A 338 -6.62 -18.37 5.65
N GLY A 339 -7.22 -18.11 6.82
CA GLY A 339 -8.58 -18.53 7.14
C GLY A 339 -8.64 -20.01 7.55
N PRO A 340 -9.48 -20.38 8.53
CA PRO A 340 -9.54 -21.74 9.06
C PRO A 340 -9.99 -22.77 8.02
N LEU A 341 -10.85 -22.37 7.06
CA LEU A 341 -11.33 -23.27 6.01
C LEU A 341 -10.22 -23.67 5.03
N LEU A 342 -9.46 -22.70 4.53
CA LEU A 342 -8.35 -22.97 3.61
C LEU A 342 -7.27 -23.82 4.28
N LEU A 343 -6.93 -23.49 5.54
CA LEU A 343 -6.00 -24.28 6.35
C LEU A 343 -6.46 -25.73 6.51
N ALA A 344 -7.74 -25.95 6.85
CA ALA A 344 -8.29 -27.28 7.01
C ALA A 344 -8.27 -28.08 5.70
N LEU A 345 -8.62 -27.45 4.56
CA LEU A 345 -8.57 -28.09 3.25
C LEU A 345 -7.13 -28.43 2.82
N ALA A 346 -6.18 -27.53 3.04
CA ALA A 346 -4.77 -27.78 2.73
C ALA A 346 -4.18 -28.91 3.60
N ALA A 347 -4.50 -28.92 4.91
CA ALA A 347 -4.10 -29.99 5.82
C ALA A 347 -4.72 -31.34 5.42
N TRP A 348 -6.01 -31.35 5.04
CA TRP A 348 -6.68 -32.56 4.54
C TRP A 348 -6.04 -33.05 3.24
N SER A 349 -5.76 -32.15 2.30
CA SER A 349 -5.06 -32.48 1.05
C SER A 349 -3.71 -33.15 1.33
N SER A 350 -2.92 -32.57 2.23
CA SER A 350 -1.61 -33.06 2.65
C SER A 350 -1.71 -34.47 3.25
N TRP A 351 -2.71 -34.72 4.09
CA TRP A 351 -2.93 -36.04 4.69
C TRP A 351 -3.44 -37.08 3.68
N GLN A 352 -4.41 -36.70 2.85
CA GLN A 352 -5.08 -37.57 1.90
C GLN A 352 -4.15 -38.01 0.76
N PHE A 353 -3.28 -37.11 0.30
CA PHE A 353 -2.39 -37.34 -0.83
C PHE A 353 -0.92 -37.46 -0.43
N LYS A 354 -0.62 -37.77 0.83
CA LYS A 354 0.76 -37.90 1.38
C LYS A 354 1.73 -38.79 0.59
N GLU A 355 1.21 -39.70 -0.24
CA GLU A 355 2.00 -40.59 -1.10
C GLU A 355 2.34 -39.97 -2.46
N GLN A 356 1.63 -38.93 -2.88
CA GLN A 356 1.87 -38.22 -4.15
C GLN A 356 3.05 -37.25 -4.00
N GLU A 357 3.91 -37.20 -5.02
CA GLU A 357 5.11 -36.36 -5.02
C GLU A 357 4.79 -34.87 -4.82
N ILE A 358 3.80 -34.35 -5.55
CA ILE A 358 3.40 -32.94 -5.42
C ILE A 358 2.86 -32.60 -4.03
N SER A 359 2.03 -33.48 -3.45
CA SER A 359 1.48 -33.26 -2.11
C SER A 359 2.59 -33.28 -1.05
N ARG A 360 3.56 -34.20 -1.18
CA ARG A 360 4.76 -34.22 -0.33
C ARG A 360 5.56 -32.94 -0.46
N GLN A 361 5.80 -32.47 -1.68
CA GLN A 361 6.56 -31.24 -1.95
C GLN A 361 5.88 -30.01 -1.34
N LEU A 362 4.56 -29.85 -1.57
CA LEU A 362 3.77 -28.76 -0.99
C LEU A 362 3.77 -28.83 0.55
N SER A 363 3.57 -30.02 1.13
CA SER A 363 3.55 -30.21 2.59
C SER A 363 4.91 -29.88 3.22
N THR A 364 6.01 -30.34 2.61
CA THR A 364 7.36 -30.02 3.08
C THR A 364 7.68 -28.54 2.90
N TRP A 365 7.25 -27.92 1.81
CA TRP A 365 7.41 -26.48 1.59
C TRP A 365 6.67 -25.66 2.65
N ILE A 366 5.40 -25.95 2.90
CA ILE A 366 4.59 -25.33 3.96
C ILE A 366 5.28 -25.47 5.32
N LEU A 367 5.80 -26.66 5.64
CA LEU A 367 6.51 -26.89 6.90
C LEU A 367 7.77 -26.03 7.01
N ILE A 368 8.57 -25.91 5.95
CA ILE A 368 9.76 -25.06 5.95
C ILE A 368 9.37 -23.59 6.14
N LEU A 369 8.36 -23.10 5.41
CA LEU A 369 7.87 -21.72 5.58
C LEU A 369 7.41 -21.49 7.03
N TRP A 370 6.68 -22.44 7.62
CA TRP A 370 6.24 -22.36 9.01
C TRP A 370 7.42 -22.33 9.98
N LEU A 371 8.46 -23.14 9.76
CA LEU A 371 9.69 -23.12 10.56
C LEU A 371 10.46 -21.80 10.43
N MET A 372 10.42 -21.14 9.27
CA MET A 372 11.06 -19.82 9.09
C MET A 372 10.38 -18.73 9.94
N THR A 373 9.10 -18.89 10.30
CA THR A 373 8.40 -17.89 11.12
C THR A 373 8.92 -17.78 12.54
N PHE A 374 9.68 -18.76 13.04
CA PHE A 374 10.25 -18.72 14.39
C PHE A 374 11.27 -17.58 14.57
N ILE A 375 11.75 -16.98 13.49
CA ILE A 375 12.61 -15.78 13.56
C ILE A 375 11.94 -14.64 14.34
N HIS A 376 10.61 -14.53 14.29
CA HIS A 376 9.86 -13.48 15.00
C HIS A 376 9.82 -13.66 16.52
N PHE A 377 10.21 -14.83 17.06
CA PHE A 377 10.42 -14.97 18.51
C PHE A 377 11.70 -14.28 18.99
N LEU A 378 12.55 -13.83 18.07
CA LEU A 378 13.73 -13.03 18.34
C LEU A 378 13.45 -11.52 18.19
N ALA A 379 12.18 -11.09 18.10
CA ALA A 379 11.83 -9.69 17.96
C ALA A 379 12.49 -8.83 19.06
N GLY A 380 13.08 -7.72 18.66
CA GLY A 380 13.86 -6.84 19.55
C GLY A 380 15.35 -7.20 19.70
N PHE A 381 15.85 -8.29 19.09
CA PHE A 381 17.30 -8.53 19.00
C PHE A 381 17.94 -7.73 17.85
N GLU A 382 19.08 -7.10 18.12
CA GLU A 382 19.79 -6.21 17.18
C GLU A 382 21.19 -6.72 16.77
N SER A 383 21.62 -7.88 17.26
CA SER A 383 23.04 -8.30 17.15
C SER A 383 23.46 -8.96 15.83
N PHE A 384 22.53 -9.31 14.94
CA PHE A 384 22.83 -10.08 13.73
C PHE A 384 22.16 -9.48 12.49
N SER A 385 22.91 -8.73 11.67
CA SER A 385 22.40 -8.07 10.46
C SER A 385 21.68 -9.01 9.49
N LEU A 386 22.20 -10.23 9.29
CA LEU A 386 21.55 -11.22 8.44
C LEU A 386 20.17 -11.66 8.99
N LEU A 387 20.04 -11.82 10.32
CA LEU A 387 18.75 -12.17 10.93
C LEU A 387 17.78 -11.00 10.84
N SER A 388 18.25 -9.77 11.07
CA SER A 388 17.45 -8.56 10.88
C SER A 388 16.94 -8.44 9.44
N LEU A 389 17.79 -8.71 8.45
CA LEU A 389 17.40 -8.68 7.03
C LEU A 389 16.37 -9.76 6.69
N ILE A 390 16.56 -10.98 7.19
CA ILE A 390 15.58 -12.06 7.00
C ILE A 390 14.27 -11.69 7.69
N SER A 391 14.32 -11.11 8.90
CA SER A 391 13.13 -10.65 9.61
C SER A 391 12.40 -9.55 8.85
N LEU A 392 13.11 -8.53 8.38
CA LEU A 392 12.55 -7.44 7.57
C LEU A 392 11.93 -7.98 6.28
N SER A 393 12.49 -9.04 5.71
CA SER A 393 11.96 -9.70 4.52
C SER A 393 10.73 -10.58 4.79
N LEU A 394 10.51 -10.99 6.05
CA LEU A 394 9.46 -11.93 6.46
C LEU A 394 8.47 -11.32 7.48
N TYR A 395 8.59 -10.02 7.77
CA TYR A 395 7.87 -9.32 8.84
C TYR A 395 6.34 -9.47 8.79
N SER A 396 5.80 -9.65 7.57
CA SER A 396 4.37 -9.84 7.30
C SER A 396 4.07 -11.19 6.62
N MET A 397 4.96 -12.18 6.75
CA MET A 397 4.94 -13.45 6.00
C MET A 397 3.64 -14.24 6.16
N GLY A 398 2.99 -14.15 7.32
CA GLY A 398 1.71 -14.82 7.61
C GLY A 398 0.59 -14.39 6.66
N VAL A 399 0.72 -13.20 6.08
CA VAL A 399 -0.25 -12.62 5.14
C VAL A 399 -0.08 -13.19 3.72
N TYR A 400 1.15 -13.32 3.20
CA TYR A 400 1.35 -13.58 1.77
C TYR A 400 1.98 -14.94 1.45
N ALA A 401 2.92 -15.43 2.26
CA ALA A 401 3.80 -16.54 1.87
C ALA A 401 3.10 -17.90 1.84
N PHE A 402 2.08 -18.07 2.68
CA PHE A 402 1.37 -19.32 2.82
C PHE A 402 0.16 -19.44 1.88
N HIS A 403 -0.29 -18.33 1.30
CA HIS A 403 -1.58 -18.30 0.60
C HIS A 403 -1.56 -19.16 -0.67
N ILE A 404 -0.53 -19.00 -1.52
CA ILE A 404 -0.33 -19.82 -2.73
C ILE A 404 -0.18 -21.31 -2.42
N PRO A 405 0.73 -21.76 -1.52
CA PRO A 405 0.88 -23.17 -1.24
C PRO A 405 -0.40 -23.80 -0.66
N PHE A 406 -1.11 -23.11 0.24
CA PHE A 406 -2.38 -23.62 0.75
C PHE A 406 -3.46 -23.68 -0.33
N ALA A 407 -3.57 -22.66 -1.18
CA ALA A 407 -4.54 -22.66 -2.26
C ALA A 407 -4.27 -23.77 -3.28
N LEU A 408 -3.01 -24.05 -3.62
CA LEU A 408 -2.64 -25.18 -4.48
C LEU A 408 -3.00 -26.52 -3.83
N ALA A 409 -2.65 -26.72 -2.56
CA ALA A 409 -2.96 -27.96 -1.85
C ALA A 409 -4.48 -28.18 -1.78
N ALA A 410 -5.25 -27.17 -1.37
CA ALA A 410 -6.70 -27.22 -1.32
C ALA A 410 -7.32 -27.37 -2.72
N GLY A 411 -6.80 -26.68 -3.74
CA GLY A 411 -7.26 -26.79 -5.13
C GLY A 411 -7.13 -28.22 -5.67
N ILE A 412 -5.99 -28.88 -5.44
CA ILE A 412 -5.78 -30.29 -5.82
C ILE A 412 -6.80 -31.22 -5.15
N LEU A 413 -7.15 -30.96 -3.88
CA LEU A 413 -8.18 -31.70 -3.16
C LEU A 413 -9.57 -31.48 -3.75
N LEU A 414 -9.92 -30.23 -4.05
CA LEU A 414 -11.21 -29.86 -4.62
C LEU A 414 -11.37 -30.37 -6.06
N ALA A 415 -10.28 -30.52 -6.81
CA ALA A 415 -10.25 -31.11 -8.15
C ALA A 415 -10.38 -32.65 -8.15
N GLN A 416 -10.27 -33.29 -6.98
CA GLN A 416 -10.49 -34.73 -6.75
C GLN A 416 -9.51 -35.67 -7.50
N ILE A 417 -8.21 -35.34 -7.57
CA ILE A 417 -7.22 -36.12 -8.33
C ILE A 417 -6.29 -36.97 -7.43
N PRO A 418 -6.19 -38.31 -7.58
CA PRO A 418 -7.15 -39.28 -8.13
C PRO A 418 -7.49 -40.49 -7.21
N GLU A 419 -8.63 -41.11 -7.53
CA GLU A 419 -9.15 -42.49 -7.38
C GLU A 419 -9.12 -43.27 -6.05
N LYS A 420 -8.19 -43.03 -5.11
CA LYS A 420 -8.03 -43.98 -3.99
C LYS A 420 -9.08 -43.89 -2.88
N LYS A 421 -9.80 -42.77 -2.76
CA LYS A 421 -10.92 -42.62 -1.82
C LYS A 421 -11.96 -41.65 -2.35
N THR A 422 -13.23 -42.00 -2.20
CA THR A 422 -14.36 -41.14 -2.53
C THR A 422 -14.38 -39.92 -1.60
N LEU A 423 -13.96 -38.76 -2.11
CA LEU A 423 -14.23 -37.48 -1.47
C LEU A 423 -15.74 -37.20 -1.49
N PRO A 424 -16.29 -36.47 -0.50
CA PRO A 424 -17.70 -36.11 -0.52
C PRO A 424 -18.03 -35.26 -1.75
N GLN A 425 -19.01 -35.69 -2.56
CA GLN A 425 -19.38 -35.02 -3.81
C GLN A 425 -19.86 -33.58 -3.60
N TYR A 426 -20.35 -33.24 -2.40
CA TYR A 426 -20.78 -31.88 -2.06
C TYR A 426 -19.60 -30.92 -1.84
N LEU A 427 -18.39 -31.41 -1.56
CA LEU A 427 -17.27 -30.58 -1.11
C LEU A 427 -16.90 -29.45 -2.10
N PRO A 428 -16.68 -29.70 -3.40
CA PRO A 428 -16.36 -28.62 -4.34
C PRO A 428 -17.48 -27.61 -4.50
N ARG A 429 -18.74 -28.07 -4.47
CA ARG A 429 -19.92 -27.20 -4.55
C ARG A 429 -20.01 -26.29 -3.32
N THR A 430 -19.81 -26.83 -2.13
CA THR A 430 -19.81 -26.05 -0.88
C THR A 430 -18.66 -25.04 -0.87
N ALA A 431 -17.45 -25.44 -1.24
CA ALA A 431 -16.30 -24.54 -1.35
C ALA A 431 -16.56 -23.41 -2.34
N THR A 432 -17.17 -23.71 -3.49
CA THR A 432 -17.57 -22.71 -4.48
C THR A 432 -18.56 -21.70 -3.90
N ILE A 433 -19.63 -22.18 -3.25
CA ILE A 433 -20.64 -21.30 -2.64
C ILE A 433 -19.99 -20.39 -1.59
N LEU A 434 -19.15 -20.94 -0.71
CA LEU A 434 -18.45 -20.16 0.31
C LEU A 434 -17.51 -19.13 -0.29
N ALA A 435 -16.72 -19.51 -1.30
CA ALA A 435 -15.85 -18.59 -2.02
C ALA A 435 -16.63 -17.43 -2.65
N PHE A 436 -17.76 -17.70 -3.32
CA PHE A 436 -18.62 -16.64 -3.85
C PHE A 436 -19.19 -15.75 -2.74
N THR A 437 -19.60 -16.31 -1.61
CA THR A 437 -20.07 -15.54 -0.46
C THR A 437 -18.97 -14.63 0.10
N PHE A 438 -17.74 -15.12 0.26
CA PHE A 438 -16.61 -14.33 0.74
C PHE A 438 -16.23 -13.23 -0.23
N LEU A 439 -16.22 -13.52 -1.54
CA LEU A 439 -16.00 -12.51 -2.57
C LEU A 439 -17.09 -11.44 -2.54
N LEU A 440 -18.37 -11.81 -2.41
CA LEU A 440 -19.47 -10.86 -2.31
C LEU A 440 -19.35 -9.99 -1.06
N ILE A 441 -19.07 -10.57 0.11
CA ILE A 441 -18.84 -9.82 1.35
C ILE A 441 -17.67 -8.85 1.19
N GLY A 442 -16.53 -9.33 0.67
CA GLY A 442 -15.34 -8.51 0.47
C GLY A 442 -15.56 -7.36 -0.51
N GLN A 443 -16.23 -7.61 -1.65
CA GLN A 443 -16.53 -6.55 -2.61
C GLN A 443 -17.58 -5.56 -2.11
N SER A 444 -18.61 -6.03 -1.40
CA SER A 444 -19.57 -5.14 -0.73
C SER A 444 -18.89 -4.27 0.31
N ALA A 445 -17.94 -4.82 1.09
CA ALA A 445 -17.16 -4.07 2.06
C ALA A 445 -16.30 -2.98 1.40
N LEU A 446 -15.72 -3.25 0.22
CA LEU A 446 -14.97 -2.24 -0.54
C LEU A 446 -15.88 -1.14 -1.12
N LEU A 447 -17.08 -1.50 -1.60
CA LEU A 447 -18.06 -0.53 -2.08
C LEU A 447 -18.55 0.36 -0.95
N LEU A 448 -18.84 -0.20 0.22
CA LEU A 448 -19.16 0.57 1.42
C LEU A 448 -17.99 1.47 1.81
N LEU A 449 -16.77 0.94 1.91
CA LEU A 449 -15.60 1.76 2.23
C LEU A 449 -15.39 2.92 1.25
N SER A 450 -15.75 2.76 -0.03
CA SER A 450 -15.65 3.84 -1.02
C SER A 450 -16.62 5.01 -0.80
N SER A 451 -17.70 4.82 -0.02
CA SER A 451 -18.57 5.91 0.43
C SER A 451 -18.12 6.58 1.74
N HIS A 452 -17.10 6.03 2.41
CA HIS A 452 -16.54 6.55 3.66
C HIS A 452 -15.21 7.27 3.40
N GLN A 453 -15.29 8.49 2.86
CA GLN A 453 -14.11 9.27 2.50
C GLN A 453 -13.31 9.75 3.73
N GLU A 454 -13.95 9.87 4.88
CA GLU A 454 -13.34 10.15 6.18
C GLU A 454 -12.32 9.08 6.60
N MET A 455 -12.43 7.89 6.01
CA MET A 455 -11.51 6.78 6.22
C MET A 455 -10.32 6.79 5.26
N LEU A 456 -10.14 7.84 4.45
CA LEU A 456 -9.00 7.95 3.55
C LEU A 456 -7.84 8.71 4.21
N LEU A 457 -6.63 8.41 3.75
CA LEU A 457 -5.37 8.95 4.27
C LEU A 457 -5.03 10.37 3.76
N LYS A 458 -5.94 10.97 2.98
CA LYS A 458 -5.68 12.24 2.29
C LYS A 458 -6.96 13.06 2.21
N ASN A 459 -6.85 14.35 2.51
CA ASN A 459 -7.93 15.31 2.32
C ASN A 459 -7.85 15.97 0.93
N ASN A 460 -9.01 16.36 0.38
CA ASN A 460 -9.06 17.12 -0.87
C ASN A 460 -8.37 18.49 -0.76
N GLY A 461 -8.36 19.09 0.44
CA GLY A 461 -7.62 20.32 0.73
C GLY A 461 -6.10 20.15 0.57
N ASP A 462 -5.56 18.99 0.92
CA ASP A 462 -4.11 18.70 0.80
C ASP A 462 -3.66 18.67 -0.66
N ASP A 463 -4.54 18.30 -1.60
CA ASP A 463 -4.24 18.36 -3.03
C ASP A 463 -4.34 19.79 -3.57
N ALA A 464 -5.42 20.50 -3.22
CA ALA A 464 -5.69 21.84 -3.71
C ALA A 464 -4.62 22.85 -3.27
N ILE A 465 -4.10 22.69 -2.05
CA ILE A 465 -3.06 23.58 -1.51
C ILE A 465 -1.73 23.48 -2.29
N LEU A 466 -1.47 22.37 -2.98
CA LEU A 466 -0.25 22.16 -3.77
C LEU A 466 -0.17 23.10 -4.99
N GLU A 467 -1.31 23.50 -5.55
CA GLU A 467 -1.36 24.44 -6.68
C GLU A 467 -0.75 25.81 -6.30
N HIS A 468 -0.88 26.21 -5.04
CA HIS A 468 -0.29 27.46 -4.54
C HIS A 468 1.25 27.39 -4.43
N LEU A 469 1.84 26.20 -4.37
CA LEU A 469 3.29 26.03 -4.26
C LEU A 469 4.04 26.42 -5.54
N GLU A 470 3.40 26.33 -6.70
CA GLU A 470 3.99 26.75 -7.98
C GLU A 470 4.28 28.25 -8.03
N SER A 471 3.52 29.05 -7.27
CA SER A 471 3.67 30.51 -7.21
C SER A 471 4.84 30.98 -6.33
N LEU A 472 5.42 30.09 -5.54
CA LEU A 472 6.48 30.44 -4.58
C LEU A 472 7.82 30.71 -5.27
N PRO A 473 8.69 31.56 -4.68
CA PRO A 473 10.02 31.83 -5.22
C PRO A 473 10.86 30.56 -5.41
N GLU A 474 11.76 30.58 -6.41
CA GLU A 474 12.70 29.48 -6.64
C GLU A 474 13.65 29.26 -5.46
N GLY A 475 13.89 28.00 -5.10
CA GLY A 475 14.74 27.59 -3.99
C GLY A 475 14.06 27.71 -2.62
N THR A 476 12.73 27.85 -2.58
CA THR A 476 11.99 27.98 -1.32
C THR A 476 12.01 26.67 -0.53
N ILE A 477 12.41 26.73 0.74
CA ILE A 477 12.32 25.58 1.66
C ILE A 477 11.01 25.65 2.44
N ILE A 478 10.21 24.59 2.33
CA ILE A 478 8.90 24.43 2.97
C ILE A 478 9.00 23.36 4.04
N TYR A 479 8.64 23.72 5.26
CA TYR A 479 8.48 22.75 6.32
C TYR A 479 7.23 21.91 6.10
N THR A 480 7.38 20.59 6.10
CA THR A 480 6.28 19.63 5.94
C THR A 480 6.20 18.69 7.14
N GLU A 481 4.99 18.21 7.43
CA GLU A 481 4.77 17.26 8.52
C GLU A 481 5.45 15.91 8.24
N GLN A 482 5.92 15.24 9.29
CA GLN A 482 6.45 13.88 9.21
C GLN A 482 5.34 12.86 9.47
N ALA A 483 4.28 12.95 8.67
CA ALA A 483 3.11 12.08 8.72
C ALA A 483 2.62 11.77 7.32
N HIS A 484 1.78 10.74 7.18
CA HIS A 484 1.31 10.25 5.89
C HIS A 484 0.66 11.33 5.01
N TRP A 485 -0.17 12.21 5.58
CA TRP A 485 -0.79 13.35 4.90
C TRP A 485 0.19 14.50 4.62
N GLY A 486 1.30 14.57 5.36
CA GLY A 486 2.31 15.63 5.24
C GLY A 486 3.31 15.44 4.12
N PHE A 487 3.44 14.21 3.59
CA PHE A 487 4.40 13.91 2.54
C PHE A 487 3.90 14.35 1.16
N ILE A 488 4.64 15.26 0.53
CA ILE A 488 4.35 15.73 -0.82
C ILE A 488 5.16 14.89 -1.83
N ILE A 489 4.46 14.08 -2.62
CA ILE A 489 5.07 13.14 -3.57
C ILE A 489 5.62 13.85 -4.80
N GLU A 490 4.81 14.74 -5.39
CA GLU A 490 5.08 15.44 -6.64
C GLU A 490 5.25 16.94 -6.39
N ALA A 491 6.30 17.31 -5.65
CA ALA A 491 6.59 18.71 -5.36
C ALA A 491 7.02 19.49 -6.62
N PRO A 492 6.56 20.74 -6.78
CA PRO A 492 7.06 21.64 -7.83
C PRO A 492 8.57 21.86 -7.73
N LYS A 493 9.23 22.06 -8.88
CA LYS A 493 10.71 22.16 -8.95
C LYS A 493 11.29 23.38 -8.23
N ASN A 494 10.49 24.42 -8.02
CA ASN A 494 10.87 25.66 -7.35
C ASN A 494 10.93 25.51 -5.81
N VAL A 495 10.38 24.43 -5.25
CA VAL A 495 10.30 24.23 -3.80
C VAL A 495 11.10 23.00 -3.35
N HIS A 496 11.56 23.06 -2.11
CA HIS A 496 12.27 21.99 -1.42
C HIS A 496 11.55 21.64 -0.12
N LEU A 497 11.49 20.35 0.21
CA LEU A 497 10.77 19.84 1.37
C LEU A 497 11.72 19.45 2.49
N THR A 498 11.26 19.61 3.72
CA THR A 498 12.03 19.17 4.90
C THR A 498 11.81 17.69 5.22
N SER A 499 10.65 17.10 4.92
CA SER A 499 10.32 15.70 5.25
C SER A 499 10.13 14.81 4.01
N TYR A 500 10.47 13.52 4.16
CA TYR A 500 10.26 12.47 3.15
C TYR A 500 9.81 11.15 3.81
N PRO A 501 9.03 10.31 3.13
CA PRO A 501 8.53 9.06 3.71
C PRO A 501 9.65 8.03 3.90
N ASN A 502 9.70 7.44 5.09
CA ASN A 502 10.64 6.37 5.42
C ASN A 502 9.95 4.99 5.37
N LEU A 503 10.30 4.16 4.39
CA LEU A 503 9.85 2.76 4.27
C LEU A 503 10.76 1.78 5.02
N GLY A 504 11.49 2.23 6.04
CA GLY A 504 12.54 1.45 6.72
C GLY A 504 13.80 1.22 5.90
N LEU A 505 13.92 1.90 4.74
CA LEU A 505 15.00 1.73 3.75
C LEU A 505 15.51 3.10 3.25
N LEU A 506 15.26 4.16 4.02
CA LEU A 506 15.84 5.47 3.80
C LEU A 506 17.13 5.59 4.63
N THR A 507 18.25 5.87 3.97
CA THR A 507 19.50 6.24 4.64
C THR A 507 19.61 7.76 4.61
N GLU A 508 19.43 8.39 5.77
CA GLU A 508 19.59 9.84 5.95
C GLU A 508 20.98 10.12 6.52
N GLU A 509 21.81 10.85 5.77
CA GLU A 509 23.10 11.35 6.24
C GLU A 509 22.95 12.70 6.95
N TYR A 510 22.04 13.52 6.44
CA TYR A 510 21.69 14.82 7.01
C TYR A 510 20.23 15.14 6.72
N SER A 511 19.50 15.59 7.73
CA SER A 511 18.13 16.09 7.59
C SER A 511 17.97 17.39 8.35
N ILE A 512 17.34 18.39 7.71
CA ILE A 512 16.99 19.65 8.36
C ILE A 512 15.72 19.52 9.21
N GLN A 513 14.95 18.43 9.03
CA GLN A 513 13.64 18.21 9.64
C GLN A 513 13.67 18.31 11.16
N ASP A 514 14.61 17.64 11.83
CA ASP A 514 14.65 17.58 13.29
C ASP A 514 14.94 18.94 13.92
N GLY A 515 15.86 19.70 13.31
CA GLY A 515 16.17 21.06 13.70
C GLY A 515 14.97 21.99 13.51
N ALA A 516 14.30 21.89 12.36
CA ALA A 516 13.11 22.68 12.05
C ALA A 516 11.94 22.36 13.00
N THR A 517 11.70 21.08 13.26
CA THR A 517 10.70 20.57 14.21
C THR A 517 10.96 21.14 15.60
N SER A 518 12.21 21.10 16.07
CA SER A 518 12.60 21.63 17.37
C SER A 518 12.37 23.14 17.46
N ALA A 519 12.69 23.87 16.39
CA ALA A 519 12.48 25.31 16.32
C ALA A 519 10.98 25.69 16.31
N ILE A 520 10.12 24.94 15.61
CA ILE A 520 8.66 25.16 15.67
C ILE A 520 8.12 24.87 17.07
N ARG A 521 8.56 23.78 17.72
CA ARG A 521 8.13 23.45 19.10
C ARG A 521 8.53 24.52 20.10
N ALA A 522 9.67 25.17 19.87
CA ALA A 522 10.17 26.26 20.72
C ALA A 522 9.62 27.65 20.33
N ASP A 523 8.74 27.73 19.31
CA ASP A 523 8.28 29.00 18.71
C ASP A 523 9.44 29.94 18.29
N ASP A 524 10.54 29.36 17.81
CA ASP A 524 11.77 30.07 17.43
C ASP A 524 11.80 30.36 15.93
N GLY A 525 11.13 31.46 15.55
CA GLY A 525 11.16 31.98 14.18
C GLY A 525 12.54 32.44 13.71
N ILE A 526 13.51 32.70 14.59
CA ILE A 526 14.86 33.11 14.20
C ILE A 526 15.66 31.88 13.76
N ALA A 527 15.61 30.79 14.51
CA ALA A 527 16.23 29.53 14.13
C ALA A 527 15.70 29.01 12.79
N LEU A 528 14.39 29.03 12.58
CA LEU A 528 13.77 28.71 11.28
C LEU A 528 14.31 29.58 10.16
N LYS A 529 14.46 30.88 10.43
CA LYS A 529 14.98 31.80 9.42
C LYS A 529 16.43 31.51 9.04
N ASN A 530 17.25 31.14 10.02
CA ASN A 530 18.65 30.78 9.83
C ASN A 530 18.81 29.46 9.06
N MET A 531 17.84 28.56 9.21
CA MET A 531 17.72 27.33 8.42
C MET A 531 17.19 27.56 6.98
N GLY A 532 16.85 28.79 6.62
CA GLY A 532 16.30 29.13 5.30
C GLY A 532 14.81 28.81 5.15
N ILE A 533 14.15 28.34 6.21
CA ILE A 533 12.73 28.01 6.20
C ILE A 533 11.92 29.30 6.32
N ARG A 534 10.98 29.48 5.40
CA ARG A 534 10.09 30.66 5.33
C ARG A 534 8.61 30.28 5.20
N TYR A 535 8.34 29.02 4.88
CA TYR A 535 7.00 28.53 4.65
C TYR A 535 6.82 27.19 5.37
N ALA A 536 5.58 26.88 5.71
CA ALA A 536 5.19 25.57 6.22
C ALA A 536 3.88 25.14 5.58
N LEU A 537 3.67 23.84 5.48
CA LEU A 537 2.41 23.25 5.06
C LEU A 537 1.83 22.42 6.21
N SER A 538 0.54 22.60 6.48
CA SER A 538 -0.18 21.77 7.46
C SER A 538 -1.45 21.20 6.87
N SER A 539 -1.71 19.92 7.17
CA SER A 539 -2.98 19.26 6.85
C SER A 539 -3.97 19.39 8.02
N PRO A 540 -5.29 19.44 7.76
CA PRO A 540 -6.29 19.38 8.83
C PRO A 540 -6.33 18.03 9.56
N MET A 541 -5.75 16.97 8.96
CA MET A 541 -5.61 15.65 9.60
C MET A 541 -4.55 15.68 10.73
N GLY A 542 -3.56 16.55 10.58
CA GLY A 542 -2.49 16.79 11.53
C GLY A 542 -2.85 17.85 12.57
N LEU A 543 -1.97 18.04 13.56
CA LEU A 543 -2.12 19.06 14.59
C LEU A 543 -1.13 20.22 14.44
N LEU A 544 -0.31 20.21 13.37
CA LEU A 544 0.64 21.30 13.13
C LEU A 544 -0.09 22.64 12.97
N GLY A 545 -1.18 22.68 12.17
CA GLY A 545 -1.94 23.90 11.93
C GLY A 545 -2.47 24.55 13.22
N ALA A 546 -3.01 23.72 14.12
CA ALA A 546 -3.46 24.13 15.45
C ALA A 546 -2.35 24.70 16.34
N ASN A 547 -1.09 24.28 16.15
CA ASN A 547 0.04 24.89 16.86
C ASN A 547 0.53 26.19 16.18
N LEU A 548 0.55 26.21 14.84
CA LEU A 548 1.02 27.37 14.09
C LEU A 548 0.07 28.57 14.24
N ILE A 549 -1.22 28.35 14.47
CA ILE A 549 -2.19 29.43 14.72
C ILE A 549 -1.93 30.16 16.06
N GLU A 550 -1.34 29.48 17.04
CA GLU A 550 -0.99 30.06 18.35
C GLU A 550 0.34 30.83 18.30
N SER A 551 1.15 30.58 17.28
CA SER A 551 2.43 31.25 17.09
C SER A 551 2.25 32.70 16.63
N LYS A 552 3.08 33.58 17.19
CA LYS A 552 3.21 34.97 16.73
C LYS A 552 3.99 35.13 15.42
N TRP A 553 4.65 34.07 14.96
CA TRP A 553 5.53 34.14 13.80
C TRP A 553 4.84 33.74 12.50
N TRP A 554 3.73 32.99 12.54
CA TRP A 554 3.13 32.41 11.35
C TRP A 554 1.88 33.18 10.89
N GLN A 555 1.71 33.27 9.58
CA GLN A 555 0.54 33.87 8.93
C GLN A 555 0.05 32.93 7.84
N ILE A 556 -1.26 32.93 7.58
CA ILE A 556 -1.85 32.08 6.54
C ILE A 556 -1.72 32.82 5.21
N LEU A 557 -1.08 32.17 4.23
CA LEU A 557 -0.96 32.68 2.88
C LEU A 557 -2.09 32.15 1.99
N ALA A 558 -2.40 30.87 2.10
CA ALA A 558 -3.50 30.21 1.40
C ALA A 558 -4.12 29.13 2.30
N GLU A 559 -5.41 28.86 2.09
CA GLU A 559 -6.18 27.89 2.84
C GLU A 559 -7.20 27.22 1.93
N GLU A 560 -7.25 25.89 1.94
CA GLU A 560 -8.13 25.06 1.13
C GLU A 560 -8.70 23.93 2.00
N ASN A 561 -9.98 24.01 2.36
CA ASN A 561 -10.67 23.00 3.20
C ASN A 561 -9.85 22.57 4.43
N GLY A 562 -9.35 23.55 5.20
CA GLY A 562 -8.53 23.36 6.39
C GLY A 562 -7.03 23.10 6.16
N ALA A 563 -6.61 22.72 4.95
CA ALA A 563 -5.19 22.64 4.61
C ALA A 563 -4.62 24.04 4.39
N LYS A 564 -3.43 24.33 4.92
CA LYS A 564 -2.90 25.69 4.96
C LYS A 564 -1.46 25.76 4.51
N LEU A 565 -1.19 26.78 3.70
CA LEU A 565 0.15 27.26 3.39
C LEU A 565 0.45 28.46 4.31
N TRP A 566 1.48 28.29 5.14
CA TRP A 566 1.89 29.29 6.11
C TRP A 566 3.12 30.05 5.62
N GLN A 567 3.20 31.34 5.97
CA GLN A 567 4.35 32.18 5.77
C GLN A 567 4.89 32.67 7.11
N LEU A 568 6.22 32.59 7.28
CA LEU A 568 6.92 33.06 8.46
C LEU A 568 7.11 34.59 8.39
N SER A 569 6.47 35.30 9.32
CA SER A 569 6.53 36.75 9.49
C SER A 569 7.95 37.24 9.73
N ASN A 570 8.27 38.41 9.15
CA ASN A 570 9.53 39.09 9.38
C ASN A 570 9.61 39.79 10.73
N ASN A 571 8.48 40.04 11.40
CA ASN A 571 8.41 40.82 12.64
C ASN A 571 8.07 39.95 13.86
N SER A 572 8.95 39.95 14.87
CA SER A 572 8.81 39.20 16.13
C SER A 572 7.84 39.82 17.13
N ASN A 573 7.43 41.07 16.91
CA ASN A 573 6.63 41.86 17.85
C ASN A 573 5.12 41.72 17.63
N GLN A 574 4.68 40.68 16.90
CA GLN A 574 3.26 40.39 16.77
C GLN A 574 2.78 39.70 18.06
N GLU A 575 1.56 40.00 18.46
CA GLU A 575 0.85 39.24 19.48
C GLU A 575 0.21 38.00 18.85
N GLN A 576 -0.16 37.02 19.66
CA GLN A 576 -0.93 35.86 19.24
C GLN A 576 -2.26 36.31 18.63
N ARG A 577 -2.62 35.78 17.45
CA ARG A 577 -3.82 36.18 16.69
C ARG A 577 -4.85 35.07 16.55
N GLY A 578 -4.59 33.90 17.12
CA GLY A 578 -5.55 32.81 17.14
C GLY A 578 -5.16 31.72 18.11
N PHE A 579 -6.08 30.79 18.30
CA PHE A 579 -5.89 29.60 19.14
C PHE A 579 -6.80 28.48 18.67
N ALA A 580 -6.48 27.26 19.08
CA ALA A 580 -7.28 26.07 18.81
C ALA A 580 -7.84 25.47 20.11
N ILE A 581 -9.09 25.06 20.09
CA ILE A 581 -9.75 24.42 21.22
C ILE A 581 -10.59 23.23 20.77
N ALA A 582 -10.58 22.16 21.55
CA ALA A 582 -11.37 20.96 21.32
C ALA A 582 -12.31 20.69 22.51
N PRO A 583 -13.43 19.99 22.28
CA PRO A 583 -14.25 19.50 23.37
C PRO A 583 -13.47 18.52 24.28
N GLN A 584 -14.01 18.29 25.47
CA GLN A 584 -13.58 17.29 26.43
C GLN A 584 -14.67 16.22 26.61
N GLN A 585 -14.34 15.11 27.27
CA GLN A 585 -15.28 14.00 27.46
C GLN A 585 -16.60 14.41 28.15
N ASN A 586 -16.57 15.41 29.04
CA ASN A 586 -17.75 15.87 29.75
C ASN A 586 -18.64 16.82 28.94
N ASP A 587 -18.20 17.24 27.76
CA ASP A 587 -18.91 18.19 26.89
C ASP A 587 -19.89 17.48 25.93
N CYS A 588 -19.82 16.15 25.87
CA CYS A 588 -20.75 15.31 25.12
C CYS A 588 -22.17 15.47 25.67
N ILE A 589 -23.11 15.81 24.79
CA ILE A 589 -24.55 15.82 25.04
C ILE A 589 -25.14 14.59 24.34
N ASP A 590 -26.32 14.11 24.75
CA ASP A 590 -27.18 13.10 24.10
C ASP A 590 -26.59 12.39 22.84
N GLU A 591 -26.38 11.07 22.91
CA GLU A 591 -25.87 10.23 21.80
C GLU A 591 -24.47 10.62 21.24
N CYS A 592 -23.68 11.40 22.00
CA CYS A 592 -22.24 11.62 21.80
C CYS A 592 -21.39 10.54 22.51
N THR A 593 -20.37 10.03 21.81
CA THR A 593 -19.40 9.07 22.36
C THR A 593 -17.98 9.59 22.25
N TRP A 594 -17.16 9.34 23.28
CA TRP A 594 -15.74 9.68 23.27
C TRP A 594 -14.95 8.50 22.72
N ARG A 595 -14.37 8.63 21.52
CA ARG A 595 -13.69 7.54 20.80
C ARG A 595 -12.23 7.87 20.51
N PRO A 596 -11.32 6.88 20.46
CA PRO A 596 -9.96 7.09 19.96
C PRO A 596 -9.97 7.65 18.54
N ASP A 597 -9.11 8.63 18.26
CA ASP A 597 -8.93 9.12 16.91
C ASP A 597 -8.29 8.02 16.04
N PRO A 598 -8.83 7.69 14.86
CA PRO A 598 -8.28 6.64 14.01
C PRO A 598 -6.83 6.86 13.57
N TRP A 599 -6.33 8.09 13.72
CA TRP A 599 -4.98 8.51 13.34
C TRP A 599 -4.10 8.88 14.53
N GLU A 600 -4.52 8.59 15.77
CA GLU A 600 -3.75 8.93 17.00
C GLU A 600 -2.30 8.43 16.92
N ASP A 601 -2.09 7.15 16.56
CA ASP A 601 -0.76 6.52 16.44
C ASP A 601 0.09 7.10 15.30
N HIS A 602 -0.53 7.83 14.37
CA HIS A 602 0.12 8.46 13.23
C HIS A 602 0.36 9.96 13.43
N ARG A 603 -0.17 10.55 14.51
CA ARG A 603 0.08 11.95 14.87
C ARG A 603 1.40 12.05 15.60
N TRP A 604 2.42 12.38 14.83
CA TRP A 604 3.77 12.66 15.31
C TRP A 604 3.89 13.96 16.14
N TRP A 605 2.85 14.82 16.12
CA TRP A 605 2.81 16.12 16.77
C TRP A 605 1.57 16.23 17.68
N GLY A 606 1.79 16.52 18.97
CA GLY A 606 0.71 16.73 19.95
C GLY A 606 0.34 18.21 20.13
N HIS A 607 -0.81 18.47 20.75
CA HIS A 607 -1.23 19.81 21.14
C HIS A 607 -1.89 19.75 22.53
N GLN A 608 -1.60 20.70 23.42
CA GLN A 608 -1.96 20.60 24.83
C GLN A 608 -3.47 20.48 25.08
N GLN A 609 -4.29 21.15 24.25
CA GLN A 609 -5.75 21.17 24.37
C GLN A 609 -6.46 20.07 23.57
N LEU A 610 -5.73 19.29 22.77
CA LEU A 610 -6.30 18.27 21.89
C LEU A 610 -5.95 16.88 22.44
N SER A 611 -6.98 16.15 22.84
CA SER A 611 -6.83 14.75 23.29
C SER A 611 -6.43 13.82 22.15
N ASP A 612 -6.12 12.56 22.42
CA ASP A 612 -6.03 11.50 21.40
C ASP A 612 -7.42 10.91 21.09
N ASN A 613 -8.40 11.11 21.99
CA ASN A 613 -9.80 10.80 21.74
C ASN A 613 -10.55 12.02 21.16
N ARG A 614 -11.62 11.76 20.41
CA ARG A 614 -12.51 12.78 19.82
C ARG A 614 -13.97 12.53 20.19
N ALA A 615 -14.75 13.61 20.14
CA ALA A 615 -16.19 13.54 20.22
C ALA A 615 -16.71 12.95 18.91
N PHE A 616 -17.39 11.81 18.99
CA PHE A 616 -18.08 11.19 17.87
C PHE A 616 -19.58 11.29 18.10
N LEU A 617 -20.26 11.95 17.17
CA LEU A 617 -21.70 12.16 17.19
C LEU A 617 -22.34 11.22 16.16
N SER A 618 -23.25 10.32 16.57
CA SER A 618 -24.12 9.60 15.63
C SER A 618 -25.51 10.22 15.52
N GLU A 619 -26.00 10.78 16.62
CA GLU A 619 -27.16 11.66 16.72
C GLU A 619 -26.86 12.66 17.86
N GLY A 620 -27.63 13.73 17.99
CA GLY A 620 -27.46 14.69 19.10
C GLY A 620 -26.27 15.64 18.92
N GLY A 621 -25.52 15.94 19.98
CA GLY A 621 -24.56 17.04 19.93
C GLY A 621 -23.47 17.09 21.00
N VAL A 622 -22.60 18.09 20.89
CA VAL A 622 -21.52 18.40 21.83
C VAL A 622 -21.49 19.91 22.05
N SER A 623 -21.31 20.35 23.30
CA SER A 623 -21.23 21.78 23.61
C SER A 623 -20.16 22.07 24.64
N TRP A 624 -19.30 23.05 24.33
CA TRP A 624 -18.25 23.51 25.23
C TRP A 624 -18.04 25.01 25.08
N ASP A 625 -17.35 25.61 26.05
CA ASP A 625 -17.14 27.05 26.11
C ASP A 625 -15.68 27.41 26.39
N THR A 626 -15.31 28.64 26.03
CA THR A 626 -13.95 29.15 26.26
C THR A 626 -13.90 30.66 26.44
N PRO A 627 -13.08 31.16 27.39
CA PRO A 627 -12.80 32.59 27.47
C PRO A 627 -11.92 33.03 26.30
N LEU A 628 -12.22 34.21 25.75
CA LEU A 628 -11.42 34.78 24.66
C LEU A 628 -10.15 35.46 25.20
N LEU A 629 -9.04 35.32 24.47
CA LEU A 629 -7.80 36.07 24.71
C LEU A 629 -8.05 37.58 24.75
N GLU A 630 -7.50 38.27 25.75
CA GLU A 630 -7.72 39.71 25.98
C GLU A 630 -7.43 40.57 24.74
N ASN A 631 -6.39 40.20 23.98
CA ASN A 631 -5.99 40.93 22.79
C ASN A 631 -6.89 40.66 21.57
N MET A 632 -7.85 39.74 21.64
CA MET A 632 -8.82 39.46 20.58
C MET A 632 -10.22 39.99 20.87
N GLN A 633 -10.49 40.42 22.12
CA GLN A 633 -11.81 40.91 22.53
C GLN A 633 -12.25 42.13 21.74
N SER A 634 -13.53 42.18 21.35
CA SER A 634 -14.12 43.26 20.53
C SER A 634 -13.45 43.49 19.17
N LYS A 635 -12.66 42.53 18.67
CA LYS A 635 -12.07 42.56 17.32
C LYS A 635 -12.84 41.63 16.39
N ALA A 636 -12.86 41.96 15.11
CA ALA A 636 -13.37 41.09 14.07
C ALA A 636 -12.44 39.88 13.86
N GLY A 637 -13.00 38.78 13.38
CA GLY A 637 -12.27 37.57 13.08
C GLY A 637 -13.12 36.48 12.46
N SER A 638 -12.64 35.26 12.52
CA SER A 638 -13.33 34.08 12.02
C SER A 638 -13.19 32.91 12.99
N ILE A 639 -14.21 32.07 13.03
CA ILE A 639 -14.25 30.82 13.79
C ILE A 639 -14.45 29.69 12.79
N GLU A 640 -13.62 28.66 12.87
CA GLU A 640 -13.66 27.55 11.93
C GLU A 640 -13.68 26.22 12.68
N LEU A 641 -14.70 25.41 12.42
CA LEU A 641 -14.87 24.05 12.94
C LEU A 641 -14.18 23.05 12.01
N PHE A 642 -13.40 22.13 12.57
CA PHE A 642 -12.72 21.03 11.87
C PHE A 642 -13.34 19.70 12.30
N PHE A 643 -13.81 18.93 11.31
CA PHE A 643 -14.46 17.63 11.55
C PHE A 643 -14.25 16.67 10.38
N ASP A 644 -14.45 15.38 10.64
CA ASP A 644 -14.57 14.36 9.60
C ASP A 644 -15.95 13.70 9.66
N ALA A 645 -16.51 13.39 8.49
CA ALA A 645 -17.84 12.81 8.37
C ALA A 645 -18.01 12.02 7.06
N PRO A 646 -18.92 11.03 7.01
CA PRO A 646 -19.39 10.48 5.74
C PRO A 646 -20.27 11.50 5.01
N GLN A 647 -20.52 11.26 3.72
CA GLN A 647 -21.36 12.14 2.91
C GLN A 647 -22.84 12.05 3.31
N GLY A 648 -23.53 13.20 3.38
CA GLY A 648 -24.98 13.29 3.46
C GLY A 648 -25.58 13.46 4.85
N LEU A 649 -24.77 13.77 5.86
CA LEU A 649 -25.23 14.16 7.20
C LEU A 649 -25.55 15.66 7.22
N GLU A 650 -26.53 16.09 8.03
CA GLU A 650 -26.80 17.51 8.27
C GLU A 650 -26.16 17.92 9.59
N LEU A 651 -25.22 18.87 9.52
CA LEU A 651 -24.49 19.40 10.67
C LEU A 651 -24.88 20.85 10.90
N THR A 652 -25.24 21.18 12.14
CA THR A 652 -25.50 22.55 12.60
C THR A 652 -24.41 22.98 13.57
N PHE A 653 -23.64 24.00 13.21
CA PHE A 653 -22.60 24.59 14.06
C PHE A 653 -23.07 25.92 14.62
N HIS A 654 -23.22 26.00 15.93
CA HIS A 654 -23.58 27.20 16.67
C HIS A 654 -22.34 27.83 17.33
N VAL A 655 -22.27 29.15 17.24
CA VAL A 655 -21.39 30.00 18.04
C VAL A 655 -22.25 31.05 18.71
N ASN A 656 -22.42 30.97 20.03
CA ASN A 656 -23.36 31.79 20.78
C ASN A 656 -24.77 31.75 20.14
N GLU A 657 -25.30 32.89 19.68
CA GLU A 657 -26.61 32.99 19.04
C GLU A 657 -26.57 32.78 17.50
N GLN A 658 -25.38 32.71 16.90
CA GLN A 658 -25.21 32.52 15.46
C GLN A 658 -25.05 31.05 15.11
N PHE A 659 -25.50 30.64 13.93
CA PHE A 659 -25.35 29.26 13.47
C PHE A 659 -25.18 29.15 11.96
N VAL A 660 -24.52 28.09 11.53
CA VAL A 660 -24.41 27.66 10.13
C VAL A 660 -24.86 26.21 10.02
N LYS A 661 -25.68 25.92 9.02
CA LYS A 661 -26.08 24.56 8.64
C LYS A 661 -25.38 24.15 7.35
N GLN A 662 -24.81 22.95 7.35
CA GLN A 662 -24.13 22.38 6.18
C GLN A 662 -24.45 20.89 6.06
N ASN A 663 -24.65 20.44 4.82
CA ASN A 663 -24.65 19.02 4.50
C ASN A 663 -23.21 18.56 4.23
N THR A 664 -22.81 17.45 4.84
CA THR A 664 -21.47 16.90 4.68
C THR A 664 -21.27 16.35 3.27
N ASN A 665 -20.13 16.67 2.68
CA ASN A 665 -19.69 16.15 1.38
C ASN A 665 -18.88 14.86 1.50
N GLY A 666 -18.43 14.52 2.72
CA GLY A 666 -17.64 13.32 3.00
C GLY A 666 -16.15 13.64 3.11
N GLY A 667 -15.46 12.99 4.05
CA GLY A 667 -14.05 13.24 4.33
C GLY A 667 -13.83 14.26 5.44
N PHE A 668 -12.64 14.84 5.46
CA PHE A 668 -12.33 16.00 6.29
C PHE A 668 -12.97 17.26 5.69
N GLU A 669 -13.68 18.00 6.52
CA GLU A 669 -14.37 19.22 6.13
C GLU A 669 -14.19 20.32 7.19
N THR A 670 -14.38 21.56 6.76
CA THR A 670 -14.45 22.71 7.67
C THR A 670 -15.73 23.54 7.48
N ILE A 671 -16.19 24.16 8.56
CA ILE A 671 -17.26 25.17 8.53
C ILE A 671 -16.70 26.45 9.14
N ARG A 672 -16.73 27.54 8.37
CA ARG A 672 -16.23 28.85 8.80
C ARG A 672 -17.37 29.85 9.00
N MET A 673 -17.28 30.59 10.09
CA MET A 673 -18.16 31.71 10.44
C MET A 673 -17.31 32.95 10.67
N ASP A 674 -17.61 34.03 9.95
CA ASP A 674 -16.96 35.33 10.17
C ASP A 674 -17.73 36.11 11.23
N ILE A 675 -17.01 36.66 12.20
CA ILE A 675 -17.53 37.36 13.37
C ILE A 675 -17.08 38.83 13.32
N ASP A 676 -18.02 39.77 13.35
CA ASP A 676 -17.72 41.20 13.29
C ASP A 676 -17.01 41.71 14.55
N ALA A 677 -17.34 41.19 15.72
CA ALA A 677 -16.67 41.50 16.98
C ALA A 677 -16.81 40.32 17.96
N PHE A 678 -15.68 39.76 18.40
CA PHE A 678 -15.71 38.68 19.37
C PHE A 678 -16.20 39.14 20.75
N GLU A 679 -17.08 38.33 21.33
CA GLU A 679 -17.47 38.41 22.74
C GLU A 679 -16.34 37.93 23.66
N ASN A 680 -16.41 38.28 24.94
CA ASN A 680 -15.41 37.87 25.93
C ASN A 680 -15.42 36.35 26.19
N HIS A 681 -16.54 35.70 25.85
CA HIS A 681 -16.76 34.28 26.06
C HIS A 681 -17.43 33.70 24.81
N LEU A 682 -16.95 32.54 24.36
CA LEU A 682 -17.50 31.85 23.21
C LEU A 682 -18.07 30.51 23.66
N ILE A 683 -19.27 30.19 23.22
CA ILE A 683 -19.94 28.91 23.41
C ILE A 683 -20.10 28.27 22.04
N PHE A 684 -19.57 27.06 21.90
CA PHE A 684 -19.68 26.25 20.70
C PHE A 684 -20.69 25.13 20.95
N THR A 685 -21.62 24.94 20.04
CA THR A 685 -22.52 23.78 20.05
C THR A 685 -22.57 23.18 18.66
N ILE A 686 -22.30 21.88 18.54
CA ILE A 686 -22.48 21.13 17.30
C ILE A 686 -23.62 20.15 17.50
N GLU A 687 -24.58 20.17 16.57
CA GLU A 687 -25.68 19.23 16.51
C GLU A 687 -25.71 18.55 15.14
N ILE A 688 -26.07 17.27 15.13
CA ILE A 688 -26.18 16.49 13.89
C ILE A 688 -27.56 15.83 13.76
N GLU A 689 -28.03 15.77 12.53
CA GLU A 689 -29.23 15.04 12.14
C GLU A 689 -28.89 14.00 11.05
N ASN A 690 -29.70 12.94 10.97
CA ASN A 690 -29.63 11.88 9.95
C ASN A 690 -28.37 10.97 10.01
N GLY A 691 -27.69 10.87 11.15
CA GLY A 691 -26.62 9.89 11.37
C GLY A 691 -27.13 8.53 11.87
N GLY A 692 -26.24 7.70 12.43
CA GLY A 692 -26.59 6.45 13.14
C GLY A 692 -26.83 5.22 12.24
N SER A 693 -26.72 5.36 10.92
CA SER A 693 -26.82 4.23 9.99
C SER A 693 -25.68 3.24 10.22
N ARG A 694 -26.00 1.94 10.33
CA ARG A 694 -24.98 0.91 10.59
C ARG A 694 -24.28 0.48 9.32
N TRP A 695 -22.97 0.32 9.39
CA TRP A 695 -22.15 -0.18 8.30
C TRP A 695 -21.06 -1.15 8.78
N LEU A 696 -20.46 -1.86 7.83
CA LEU A 696 -19.36 -2.79 8.10
C LEU A 696 -18.04 -2.05 7.88
N ASN A 697 -17.33 -1.75 8.96
CA ASN A 697 -16.04 -1.05 8.92
C ASN A 697 -14.89 -2.06 8.80
N PRO A 698 -14.23 -2.17 7.62
CA PRO A 698 -13.19 -3.17 7.40
C PRO A 698 -11.94 -2.95 8.26
N ARG A 699 -11.73 -1.73 8.80
CA ARG A 699 -10.59 -1.44 9.68
C ARG A 699 -10.65 -2.22 11.00
N GLY A 700 -11.86 -2.55 11.47
CA GLY A 700 -12.05 -3.38 12.67
C GLY A 700 -11.52 -4.81 12.52
N LEU A 701 -11.21 -5.28 11.31
CA LEU A 701 -10.54 -6.57 11.08
C LEU A 701 -9.03 -6.52 11.34
N THR A 702 -8.44 -5.32 11.42
CA THR A 702 -7.00 -5.10 11.53
C THR A 702 -6.55 -4.66 12.94
N GLU A 703 -7.45 -4.76 13.93
CA GLU A 703 -7.21 -4.39 15.34
C GLU A 703 -6.79 -2.90 15.57
N ARG A 704 -6.94 -2.03 14.56
CA ARG A 704 -6.63 -0.58 14.64
C ARG A 704 -7.72 0.24 15.36
N GLY A 705 -8.18 -0.23 16.53
CA GLY A 705 -9.08 0.50 17.42
C GLY A 705 -10.55 0.65 16.99
N ALA A 706 -10.88 0.41 15.71
CA ALA A 706 -12.25 0.58 15.19
C ALA A 706 -13.14 -0.67 15.40
N PRO A 707 -14.45 -0.52 15.68
CA PRO A 707 -15.38 -1.64 15.70
C PRO A 707 -15.62 -2.18 14.28
N LEU A 708 -15.82 -3.49 14.14
CA LEU A 708 -16.14 -4.11 12.84
C LEU A 708 -17.53 -3.69 12.31
N PHE A 709 -18.49 -3.53 13.23
CA PHE A 709 -19.82 -3.01 12.93
C PHE A 709 -19.90 -1.61 13.53
N ASP A 710 -19.88 -0.60 12.67
CA ASP A 710 -19.81 0.80 13.06
C ASP A 710 -21.09 1.52 12.65
N ILE A 711 -21.18 2.80 13.03
CA ILE A 711 -22.29 3.69 12.71
C ILE A 711 -21.79 4.94 12.02
N ASP A 712 -22.61 5.52 11.16
CA ASP A 712 -22.35 6.80 10.51
C ASP A 712 -22.46 7.91 11.55
N GLY A 713 -21.54 8.86 11.48
CA GLY A 713 -21.48 9.97 12.41
C GLY A 713 -20.37 10.97 12.08
N VAL A 714 -20.30 12.02 12.87
CA VAL A 714 -19.33 13.11 12.72
C VAL A 714 -18.31 13.03 13.86
N THR A 715 -17.03 13.04 13.50
CA THR A 715 -15.93 13.18 14.45
C THR A 715 -15.52 14.64 14.54
N ILE A 716 -15.65 15.24 15.72
CA ILE A 716 -15.25 16.64 15.96
C ILE A 716 -13.80 16.69 16.40
N HIS A 717 -12.94 17.39 15.64
CA HIS A 717 -11.54 17.54 15.99
C HIS A 717 -11.28 18.74 16.89
N TYR A 718 -11.57 19.95 16.40
CA TYR A 718 -11.36 21.21 17.11
C TYR A 718 -12.04 22.38 16.41
N VAL A 719 -12.10 23.51 17.10
CA VAL A 719 -12.44 24.82 16.57
C VAL A 719 -11.20 25.71 16.63
N GLU A 720 -10.92 26.42 15.54
CA GLU A 720 -9.95 27.50 15.54
C GLU A 720 -10.64 28.86 15.59
N VAL A 721 -10.14 29.74 16.46
CA VAL A 721 -10.58 31.12 16.55
C VAL A 721 -9.44 32.01 16.07
N ARG A 722 -9.71 32.88 15.10
CA ARG A 722 -8.69 33.70 14.42
C ARG A 722 -9.10 35.15 14.34
N GLN A 723 -8.19 36.06 14.63
CA GLN A 723 -8.40 37.50 14.45
C GLN A 723 -8.29 37.88 12.96
N ALA A 724 -9.07 38.86 12.52
CA ALA A 724 -8.97 39.43 11.18
C ALA A 724 -7.55 39.95 10.89
N GLY A 725 -7.06 39.72 9.66
CA GLY A 725 -5.70 40.09 9.22
C GLY A 725 -4.63 39.03 9.46
N MET A 726 -5.01 37.80 9.83
CA MET A 726 -4.11 36.63 9.87
C MET A 726 -3.90 35.98 8.49
N MET A 727 -4.81 36.24 7.56
CA MET A 727 -4.72 35.83 6.15
C MET A 727 -4.20 37.00 5.33
N GLN A 728 -3.12 36.82 4.55
CA GLN A 728 -2.69 37.82 3.57
C GLN A 728 -3.51 37.66 2.29
N THR A 729 -4.04 38.76 1.75
CA THR A 729 -4.54 38.76 0.37
C THR A 729 -3.34 38.66 -0.57
N ILE A 730 -3.24 37.53 -1.27
CA ILE A 730 -2.32 37.35 -2.40
C ILE A 730 -2.74 38.37 -3.47
N ASN A 731 -1.84 39.29 -3.83
CA ASN A 731 -2.01 40.18 -4.97
C ASN A 731 -1.41 39.57 -6.24
#